data_AF-A0A9W8QPH6-F1
#
_entry.id   AF-A0A9W8QPH6-F1
#
_cell.length_a   1.000
_cell.length_b   1.000
_cell.length_c   1.000
_cell.angle_alpha   90.00
_cell.angle_beta   90.00
_cell.angle_gamma   90.00
#
_symmetry.space_group_name_H-M   'P 1'
#
loop_
_entity.id
_entity.type
_entity.pdbx_description
1 polymer ?
#
loop_
_entity_poly.entity_id
_entity_poly.type
_entity_poly.pdbx_seq_one_letter_code
_entity_poly.pdbx_strand_id
1 'polypeptide(L)'
;MYGTMNSGSGHKARTRTVLFAVLGLACQLSTSHVIPPYNDSLAPQSFYENPLHSRKEDDPTSFGWVRRFAAIGDSYTSGVGSGLQLGGLFHNLGDWWCSRYDLSYPMMVKNELGSGVEDMQYTACMGDQIPAIYDQAKALKGDIDLLTLTAGGNDLCLADIIKNCVVLPFFGEESCNEILKKAKDNLDNIVGDGISQLLTALDDKMAKDGIVVYNSYAQFFNTENEDCATKQSWALTPWIVYVWPDKLQTPLTMTVARRKKFNELTVGLNDLIRKKVNDMKGKVKYNLGFSSWDVWPSESVKGRMCDPSSTGSYPDPKQPDLLFFKPDTRNTWFKLPGKKRRVEDDQEVEAEEKIVHSPQEGEAFAPLTKEDLEQLRAAFPEPPKRDLDSRGVDRSIYRSSLWNSVNPSAAALKKLDARAPSPPGCPGDPGPWMPNLGKFLPDFFGRIFHPNEDGHNAMASFMVAKTIDMRAKVLGLSPEVCKITDEFKCSKKDGGKAYATANTLDETYKKFCEDLKPPGDDVYGWTKKQKYYEGTLDEHEYVLSLEVPAQKYDKQQCLDSMERIIHGCDGSDPENPMNWKFGGKWKRDEYTYEVNIKRDNRPWPAPKEADGWCKGKYKFLFSDFEMKGKGWSSWDYGQDTLLKKARDCLGKGVTKWKFEYFDKPDEDGYEWKSTFRTPVFVSNRCFRNNKVAFGAGGFTHGCTGDSGA
;
A
#
# COMPACT_ATOMS: atom_id res chain seq x y z
N MET A 1 -56.69 -51.06 -27.11
CA MET A 1 -56.31 -51.73 -28.38
C MET A 1 -55.61 -50.70 -29.23
N TYR A 2 -54.35 -50.92 -29.59
CA TYR A 2 -53.82 -50.76 -30.95
C TYR A 2 -52.32 -51.07 -30.87
N GLY A 3 -51.95 -52.17 -31.53
CA GLY A 3 -50.57 -52.53 -31.76
C GLY A 3 -49.98 -51.80 -32.97
N THR A 4 -48.66 -51.63 -32.88
CA THR A 4 -47.64 -51.87 -33.92
C THR A 4 -47.78 -51.19 -35.30
N MET A 5 -46.85 -50.30 -35.65
CA MET A 5 -45.64 -50.69 -36.42
C MET A 5 -44.68 -49.50 -36.71
N ASN A 6 -43.40 -49.78 -36.42
CA ASN A 6 -42.12 -49.32 -36.96
C ASN A 6 -41.99 -48.29 -38.12
N SER A 7 -41.05 -47.37 -37.87
CA SER A 7 -39.79 -47.11 -38.64
C SER A 7 -39.62 -45.67 -39.15
N GLY A 8 -38.44 -45.11 -38.92
CA GLY A 8 -37.97 -43.89 -39.59
C GLY A 8 -37.05 -43.01 -38.74
N SER A 9 -35.74 -43.19 -38.94
CA SER A 9 -34.59 -42.30 -38.69
C SER A 9 -34.88 -40.96 -37.98
N GLY A 10 -34.21 -40.61 -36.88
CA GLY A 10 -32.77 -40.38 -36.85
C GLY A 10 -32.46 -38.88 -37.06
N HIS A 11 -31.78 -38.26 -36.09
CA HIS A 11 -31.33 -36.86 -36.05
C HIS A 11 -32.37 -35.80 -35.61
N LYS A 12 -32.61 -35.68 -34.29
CA LYS A 12 -32.88 -34.42 -33.55
C LYS A 12 -33.22 -34.71 -32.07
N ALA A 13 -32.24 -35.13 -31.28
CA ALA A 13 -32.46 -35.32 -29.83
C ALA A 13 -31.19 -35.15 -28.96
N ARG A 14 -30.20 -34.36 -29.39
CA ARG A 14 -29.00 -34.07 -28.58
C ARG A 14 -28.78 -32.61 -28.22
N THR A 15 -29.62 -31.69 -28.70
CA THR A 15 -29.43 -30.25 -28.47
C THR A 15 -30.29 -29.67 -27.34
N ARG A 16 -31.16 -30.46 -26.69
CA ARG A 16 -32.04 -29.96 -25.61
C ARG A 16 -31.65 -30.41 -24.19
N THR A 17 -30.71 -31.33 -24.03
CA THR A 17 -30.29 -31.81 -22.69
C THR A 17 -29.11 -31.00 -22.12
N VAL A 18 -28.38 -30.23 -22.93
CA VAL A 18 -27.24 -29.42 -22.46
C VAL A 18 -27.68 -28.07 -21.88
N LEU A 19 -28.83 -27.54 -22.30
CA LEU A 19 -29.30 -26.23 -21.82
C LEU A 19 -29.87 -26.27 -20.38
N PHE A 20 -30.34 -27.43 -19.91
CA PHE A 20 -30.83 -27.59 -18.53
C PHE A 20 -29.73 -27.95 -17.52
N ALA A 21 -28.57 -28.45 -17.97
CA ALA A 21 -27.44 -28.75 -17.08
C ALA A 21 -26.64 -27.50 -16.70
N VAL A 22 -26.66 -26.45 -17.52
CA VAL A 22 -25.98 -25.17 -17.23
C VAL A 22 -26.78 -24.29 -16.26
N LEU A 23 -28.12 -24.39 -16.27
CA LEU A 23 -28.99 -23.74 -15.28
C LEU A 23 -29.05 -24.51 -13.94
N GLY A 24 -28.84 -25.83 -13.96
CA GLY A 24 -28.85 -26.67 -12.75
C GLY A 24 -27.62 -26.52 -11.85
N LEU A 25 -26.44 -26.19 -12.41
CA LEU A 25 -25.23 -25.97 -11.60
C LEU A 25 -25.14 -24.57 -10.96
N ALA A 26 -25.92 -23.60 -11.46
CA ALA A 26 -26.04 -22.28 -10.84
C ALA A 26 -27.03 -22.25 -9.66
N CYS A 27 -27.80 -23.32 -9.44
CA CYS A 27 -28.89 -23.38 -8.45
C CYS A 27 -28.60 -24.29 -7.25
N GLN A 28 -27.36 -24.80 -7.09
CA GLN A 28 -26.97 -25.66 -5.96
C GLN A 28 -25.88 -25.10 -5.05
N LEU A 29 -25.60 -23.79 -5.11
CA LEU A 29 -24.83 -23.07 -4.08
C LEU A 29 -25.64 -21.99 -3.36
N SER A 30 -26.96 -21.97 -3.55
CA SER A 30 -27.88 -21.20 -2.71
C SER A 30 -28.60 -22.12 -1.73
N THR A 31 -27.87 -22.67 -0.75
CA THR A 31 -28.51 -22.85 0.56
C THR A 31 -28.62 -21.45 1.15
N SER A 32 -29.63 -20.72 0.68
CA SER A 32 -30.14 -19.54 1.34
C SER A 32 -30.45 -19.96 2.77
N HIS A 33 -29.55 -19.67 3.70
CA HIS A 33 -30.00 -19.44 5.06
C HIS A 33 -30.86 -18.19 4.93
N VAL A 34 -32.17 -18.41 4.80
CA VAL A 34 -33.18 -17.37 4.96
C VAL A 34 -33.04 -16.94 6.42
N ILE A 35 -32.10 -16.04 6.68
CA ILE A 35 -32.17 -15.19 7.85
C ILE A 35 -33.40 -14.32 7.55
N PRO A 36 -34.41 -14.33 8.43
CA PRO A 36 -35.62 -13.53 8.20
C PRO A 36 -35.21 -12.07 7.93
N PRO A 37 -35.93 -11.35 7.05
CA PRO A 37 -35.67 -9.93 6.85
C PRO A 37 -35.63 -9.28 8.23
N TYR A 38 -34.57 -8.50 8.47
CA TYR A 38 -34.53 -7.64 9.64
C TYR A 38 -35.76 -6.74 9.56
N ASN A 39 -36.75 -7.09 10.36
CA ASN A 39 -38.04 -6.44 10.35
C ASN A 39 -37.88 -5.18 11.18
N ASP A 40 -37.87 -4.03 10.52
CA ASP A 40 -37.75 -2.68 11.10
C ASP A 40 -38.88 -2.34 12.11
N SER A 41 -39.81 -3.27 12.34
CA SER A 41 -41.01 -3.07 13.15
C SER A 41 -40.99 -3.71 14.54
N LEU A 42 -39.84 -4.19 15.05
CA LEU A 42 -39.75 -4.74 16.43
C LEU A 42 -38.60 -4.22 17.31
N ALA A 43 -37.81 -3.24 16.87
CA ALA A 43 -37.04 -2.44 17.82
C ALA A 43 -38.00 -1.42 18.46
N PRO A 44 -38.12 -1.35 19.81
CA PRO A 44 -38.79 -0.22 20.42
C PRO A 44 -38.06 1.03 19.92
N GLN A 45 -38.76 1.94 19.24
CA GLN A 45 -38.33 3.32 19.04
C GLN A 45 -38.26 4.01 20.41
N SER A 46 -37.31 3.62 21.26
CA SER A 46 -36.83 4.50 22.30
C SER A 46 -36.07 5.60 21.59
N PHE A 47 -36.62 6.81 21.62
CA PHE A 47 -35.99 8.08 21.30
C PHE A 47 -34.73 8.27 22.17
N TYR A 48 -33.66 7.52 21.89
CA TYR A 48 -32.33 7.95 22.29
C TYR A 48 -31.98 9.09 21.36
N GLU A 49 -32.03 10.32 21.88
CA GLU A 49 -31.47 11.48 21.19
C GLU A 49 -30.06 11.11 20.72
N ASN A 50 -29.83 11.22 19.41
CA ASN A 50 -28.51 10.95 18.86
C ASN A 50 -27.50 11.87 19.56
N PRO A 51 -26.46 11.34 20.23
CA PRO A 51 -25.48 12.15 20.95
C PRO A 51 -24.73 13.17 20.07
N LEU A 52 -24.78 13.03 18.74
CA LEU A 52 -24.24 13.99 17.78
C LEU A 52 -25.20 15.17 17.50
N HIS A 53 -26.50 15.00 17.76
CA HIS A 53 -27.53 16.04 17.58
C HIS A 53 -27.90 16.75 18.89
N SER A 54 -27.64 16.15 20.05
CA SER A 54 -27.94 16.74 21.37
C SER A 54 -26.89 17.73 21.88
N ARG A 55 -25.74 17.84 21.20
CA ARG A 55 -24.67 18.79 21.53
C ARG A 55 -25.03 20.19 21.05
N LYS A 56 -24.54 21.21 21.77
CA LYS A 56 -24.77 22.61 21.42
C LYS A 56 -24.29 22.90 19.99
N GLU A 57 -24.97 23.78 19.26
CA GLU A 57 -24.62 24.09 17.87
C GLU A 57 -23.26 24.79 17.70
N ASP A 58 -22.72 25.36 18.80
CA ASP A 58 -21.38 25.94 18.89
C ASP A 58 -20.29 24.90 19.20
N ASP A 59 -20.64 23.62 19.37
CA ASP A 59 -19.69 22.51 19.48
C ASP A 59 -19.37 21.97 18.07
N PRO A 60 -18.09 21.95 17.63
CA PRO A 60 -17.71 21.44 16.32
C PRO A 60 -17.96 19.94 16.13
N THR A 61 -18.18 19.20 17.23
CA THR A 61 -18.55 17.78 17.22
C THR A 61 -20.06 17.56 17.15
N SER A 62 -20.87 18.63 17.17
CA SER A 62 -22.29 18.59 16.88
C SER A 62 -22.54 18.51 15.38
N PHE A 63 -23.37 17.55 14.97
CA PHE A 63 -23.82 17.38 13.59
C PHE A 63 -25.29 17.79 13.38
N GLY A 64 -25.88 18.49 14.35
CA GLY A 64 -27.24 19.05 14.27
C GLY A 64 -27.51 19.91 13.04
N TRP A 65 -26.47 20.50 12.47
CA TRP A 65 -26.52 21.36 11.29
C TRP A 65 -26.61 20.59 9.95
N VAL A 66 -26.42 19.27 9.94
CA VAL A 66 -26.48 18.45 8.72
C VAL A 66 -27.89 17.92 8.51
N ARG A 67 -28.72 18.66 7.78
CA ARG A 67 -30.08 18.22 7.39
C ARG A 67 -30.09 17.63 5.99
N ARG A 68 -29.24 18.13 5.09
CA ARG A 68 -29.11 17.66 3.71
C ARG A 68 -27.70 17.17 3.44
N PHE A 69 -27.57 15.87 3.18
CA PHE A 69 -26.30 15.19 2.97
C PHE A 69 -26.21 14.63 1.56
N ALA A 70 -25.12 14.91 0.84
CA ALA A 70 -24.90 14.37 -0.50
C ALA A 70 -23.62 13.53 -0.59
N ALA A 71 -23.68 12.48 -1.40
CA ALA A 71 -22.57 11.60 -1.69
C ALA A 71 -22.48 11.36 -3.20
N ILE A 72 -21.46 11.96 -3.82
CA ILE A 72 -21.16 11.82 -5.24
C ILE A 72 -19.78 11.18 -5.41
N GLY A 73 -19.49 10.63 -6.57
CA GLY A 73 -18.16 10.10 -6.85
C GLY A 73 -18.17 8.78 -7.59
N ASP A 74 -17.05 8.08 -7.45
CA ASP A 74 -16.80 6.80 -8.10
C ASP A 74 -17.16 5.59 -7.21
N SER A 75 -16.55 4.45 -7.51
CA SER A 75 -16.78 3.17 -6.82
C SER A 75 -16.37 3.17 -5.34
N TYR A 76 -15.49 4.08 -4.91
CA TYR A 76 -15.12 4.21 -3.50
C TYR A 76 -16.21 4.94 -2.71
N THR A 77 -16.94 5.87 -3.33
CA THR A 77 -18.14 6.45 -2.71
C THR A 77 -19.34 5.49 -2.80
N SER A 78 -19.48 4.70 -3.88
CA SER A 78 -20.57 3.71 -3.98
C SER A 78 -20.43 2.53 -3.02
N GLY A 79 -19.19 2.25 -2.56
CA GLY A 79 -18.88 1.17 -1.64
C GLY A 79 -19.00 -0.22 -2.24
N VAL A 80 -18.44 -0.42 -3.42
CA VAL A 80 -18.54 -1.70 -4.15
C VAL A 80 -18.11 -2.88 -3.27
N GLY A 81 -19.08 -3.71 -2.90
CA GLY A 81 -18.88 -4.96 -2.18
C GLY A 81 -18.97 -4.85 -0.65
N SER A 82 -19.17 -3.67 -0.08
CA SER A 82 -19.25 -3.49 1.38
C SER A 82 -20.67 -3.71 1.91
N GLY A 83 -20.94 -4.85 2.55
CA GLY A 83 -22.28 -5.19 3.01
C GLY A 83 -23.24 -5.62 1.89
N LEU A 84 -24.49 -5.17 1.95
CA LEU A 84 -25.56 -5.50 1.01
C LEU A 84 -25.74 -4.38 -0.02
N GLN A 85 -25.97 -4.80 -1.26
CA GLN A 85 -26.28 -3.88 -2.35
C GLN A 85 -27.68 -3.27 -2.12
N LEU A 86 -27.79 -1.93 -2.28
CA LEU A 86 -29.03 -1.18 -2.03
C LEU A 86 -30.12 -1.37 -3.11
N GLY A 87 -29.77 -2.03 -4.22
CA GLY A 87 -30.70 -2.37 -5.29
C GLY A 87 -30.50 -3.77 -5.81
N GLY A 88 -31.43 -4.22 -6.63
CA GLY A 88 -31.38 -5.48 -7.34
C GLY A 88 -31.97 -5.38 -8.75
N LEU A 89 -31.85 -6.47 -9.50
CA LEU A 89 -32.39 -6.58 -10.87
C LEU A 89 -33.88 -6.22 -11.01
N PHE A 90 -34.66 -6.30 -9.93
CA PHE A 90 -36.10 -6.06 -9.92
C PHE A 90 -36.56 -4.92 -8.99
N HIS A 91 -35.64 -4.21 -8.35
CA HIS A 91 -35.95 -3.08 -7.48
C HIS A 91 -34.76 -2.12 -7.40
N ASN A 92 -35.01 -0.82 -7.50
CA ASN A 92 -33.95 0.19 -7.42
C ASN A 92 -32.79 -0.06 -8.40
N LEU A 93 -33.13 -0.17 -9.70
CA LEU A 93 -32.20 -0.46 -10.79
C LEU A 93 -31.02 0.52 -10.87
N GLY A 94 -31.21 1.76 -10.44
CA GLY A 94 -30.14 2.77 -10.39
C GLY A 94 -29.05 2.39 -9.40
N ASP A 95 -29.42 2.00 -8.18
CA ASP A 95 -28.47 1.58 -7.15
C ASP A 95 -27.80 0.24 -7.49
N TRP A 96 -28.55 -0.67 -8.11
CA TRP A 96 -28.00 -1.92 -8.63
C TRP A 96 -26.94 -1.64 -9.71
N TRP A 97 -27.29 -0.85 -10.73
CA TRP A 97 -26.38 -0.50 -11.83
C TRP A 97 -25.14 0.26 -11.36
N CYS A 98 -25.32 1.18 -10.42
CA CYS A 98 -24.21 1.96 -9.85
C CYS A 98 -23.44 1.23 -8.75
N SER A 99 -23.85 0.02 -8.37
CA SER A 99 -23.21 -0.78 -7.31
C SER A 99 -23.04 0.01 -6.02
N ARG A 100 -24.16 0.54 -5.50
CA ARG A 100 -24.24 1.23 -4.21
C ARG A 100 -24.57 0.25 -3.09
N TYR A 101 -23.85 0.33 -1.98
CA TYR A 101 -23.99 -0.59 -0.86
C TYR A 101 -24.28 0.12 0.47
N ASP A 102 -24.92 -0.62 1.40
CA ASP A 102 -25.39 -0.13 2.69
C ASP A 102 -24.29 0.08 3.74
N LEU A 103 -23.14 -0.59 3.60
CA LEU A 103 -21.93 -0.38 4.41
C LEU A 103 -20.87 0.41 3.65
N SER A 104 -21.27 1.24 2.68
CA SER A 104 -20.41 2.25 2.09
C SER A 104 -20.14 3.37 3.10
N TYR A 105 -18.98 4.03 3.01
CA TYR A 105 -18.62 5.07 3.98
C TYR A 105 -19.66 6.21 4.09
N PRO A 106 -20.35 6.67 3.01
CA PRO A 106 -21.41 7.66 3.16
C PRO A 106 -22.64 7.11 3.88
N MET A 107 -22.98 5.84 3.67
CA MET A 107 -24.10 5.20 4.37
C MET A 107 -23.79 4.99 5.85
N MET A 108 -22.57 4.60 6.21
CA MET A 108 -22.10 4.55 7.59
C MET A 108 -22.25 5.92 8.27
N VAL A 109 -21.75 6.98 7.64
CA VAL A 109 -21.89 8.35 8.16
C VAL A 109 -23.35 8.75 8.30
N LYS A 110 -24.19 8.50 7.29
CA LYS A 110 -25.63 8.79 7.38
C LYS A 110 -26.28 8.05 8.56
N ASN A 111 -25.94 6.79 8.78
CA ASN A 111 -26.53 6.01 9.88
C ASN A 111 -26.11 6.58 11.24
N GLU A 112 -24.86 7.02 11.38
CA GLU A 112 -24.36 7.70 12.57
C GLU A 112 -24.99 9.08 12.79
N LEU A 113 -25.31 9.83 11.73
CA LEU A 113 -26.09 11.07 11.82
C LEU A 113 -27.55 10.80 12.20
N GLY A 114 -28.10 9.64 11.82
CA GLY A 114 -29.44 9.23 12.20
C GLY A 114 -30.54 10.11 11.60
N SER A 115 -31.64 10.28 12.35
CA SER A 115 -32.86 10.96 11.87
C SER A 115 -32.72 12.47 11.67
N GLY A 116 -31.58 13.07 11.99
CA GLY A 116 -31.31 14.49 11.71
C GLY A 116 -31.12 14.80 10.22
N VAL A 117 -30.77 13.80 9.42
CA VAL A 117 -30.67 13.92 7.96
C VAL A 117 -32.05 13.77 7.33
N GLU A 118 -32.60 14.86 6.82
CA GLU A 118 -33.92 14.94 6.19
C GLU A 118 -33.91 14.50 4.73
N ASP A 119 -32.82 14.80 4.00
CA ASP A 119 -32.65 14.42 2.60
C ASP A 119 -31.21 13.93 2.37
N MET A 120 -31.09 12.70 1.86
CA MET A 120 -29.82 12.17 1.38
C MET A 120 -29.85 12.04 -0.15
N GLN A 121 -28.86 12.63 -0.81
CA GLN A 121 -28.65 12.50 -2.24
C GLN A 121 -27.43 11.62 -2.50
N TYR A 122 -27.65 10.35 -2.81
CA TYR A 122 -26.58 9.39 -3.07
C TYR A 122 -26.53 9.04 -4.56
N THR A 123 -25.61 9.67 -5.31
CA THR A 123 -25.52 9.52 -6.77
C THR A 123 -24.21 8.93 -7.27
N ALA A 124 -23.28 8.59 -6.37
CA ALA A 124 -22.03 7.92 -6.71
C ALA A 124 -22.23 6.65 -7.55
N CYS A 125 -21.30 6.35 -8.45
CA CYS A 125 -21.48 5.25 -9.39
C CYS A 125 -20.15 4.56 -9.72
N MET A 126 -20.18 3.24 -9.77
CA MET A 126 -19.03 2.45 -10.16
C MET A 126 -18.57 2.78 -11.59
N GLY A 127 -17.25 3.03 -11.74
CA GLY A 127 -16.61 3.33 -13.02
C GLY A 127 -16.75 4.78 -13.48
N ASP A 128 -17.41 5.65 -12.71
CA ASP A 128 -17.52 7.06 -13.08
C ASP A 128 -16.17 7.77 -12.97
N GLN A 129 -15.85 8.50 -14.03
CA GLN A 129 -14.71 9.42 -14.14
C GLN A 129 -15.15 10.83 -13.78
N ILE A 130 -14.21 11.78 -13.62
CA ILE A 130 -14.51 13.17 -13.25
C ILE A 130 -15.63 13.80 -14.11
N PRO A 131 -15.71 13.64 -15.45
CA PRO A 131 -16.80 14.20 -16.23
C PRO A 131 -18.20 13.66 -15.87
N ALA A 132 -18.31 12.37 -15.55
CA ALA A 132 -19.56 11.79 -15.09
C ALA A 132 -19.92 12.27 -13.68
N ILE A 133 -18.92 12.42 -12.80
CA ILE A 133 -19.10 12.96 -11.45
C ILE A 133 -19.47 14.45 -11.49
N TYR A 134 -18.99 15.19 -12.49
CA TYR A 134 -19.44 16.55 -12.78
C TYR A 134 -20.92 16.60 -13.17
N ASP A 135 -21.40 15.62 -13.94
CA ASP A 135 -22.84 15.49 -14.23
C ASP A 135 -23.64 15.09 -12.98
N GLN A 136 -23.10 14.21 -12.12
CA GLN A 136 -23.69 13.93 -10.80
C GLN A 136 -23.84 15.23 -9.99
N ALA A 137 -22.79 16.05 -9.91
CA ALA A 137 -22.78 17.32 -9.19
C ALA A 137 -23.83 18.31 -9.73
N LYS A 138 -23.94 18.46 -11.05
CA LYS A 138 -24.97 19.31 -11.67
C LYS A 138 -26.39 18.82 -11.40
N ALA A 139 -26.58 17.51 -11.30
CA ALA A 139 -27.88 16.89 -11.05
C ALA A 139 -28.35 17.00 -9.59
N LEU A 140 -27.46 17.36 -8.66
CA LEU A 140 -27.82 17.56 -7.25
C LEU A 140 -28.90 18.65 -7.09
N LYS A 141 -29.83 18.39 -6.18
CA LYS A 141 -30.68 19.43 -5.57
C LYS A 141 -29.79 20.27 -4.66
N GLY A 142 -29.96 21.59 -4.69
CA GLY A 142 -29.11 22.54 -3.95
C GLY A 142 -29.42 22.61 -2.45
N ASP A 143 -28.79 23.59 -1.80
CA ASP A 143 -28.85 23.84 -0.35
C ASP A 143 -28.21 22.72 0.49
N ILE A 144 -27.21 22.03 -0.04
CA ILE A 144 -26.56 20.90 0.64
C ILE A 144 -25.69 21.38 1.81
N ASP A 145 -25.87 20.79 2.99
CA ASP A 145 -25.09 21.14 4.19
C ASP A 145 -23.75 20.40 4.18
N LEU A 146 -23.78 19.09 3.98
CA LEU A 146 -22.59 18.24 3.94
C LEU A 146 -22.53 17.49 2.61
N LEU A 147 -21.36 17.45 1.96
CA LEU A 147 -21.13 16.63 0.79
C LEU A 147 -19.81 15.89 0.91
N THR A 148 -19.80 14.62 0.48
CA THR A 148 -18.57 13.84 0.38
C THR A 148 -18.37 13.25 -1.01
N LEU A 149 -17.10 13.09 -1.41
CA LEU A 149 -16.75 12.47 -2.68
C LEU A 149 -15.38 11.80 -2.72
N THR A 150 -15.24 10.86 -3.65
CA THR A 150 -13.99 10.39 -4.25
C THR A 150 -14.07 10.58 -5.77
N ALA A 151 -13.01 11.08 -6.40
CA ALA A 151 -12.90 11.15 -7.86
C ALA A 151 -11.43 11.14 -8.30
N GLY A 152 -11.18 10.69 -9.54
CA GLY A 152 -9.85 10.70 -10.17
C GLY A 152 -9.21 9.33 -10.36
N GLY A 153 -9.57 8.30 -9.58
CA GLY A 153 -9.00 6.95 -9.73
C GLY A 153 -9.27 6.33 -11.11
N ASN A 154 -10.51 6.45 -11.60
CA ASN A 154 -10.89 5.98 -12.94
C ASN A 154 -10.26 6.82 -14.06
N ASP A 155 -9.97 8.09 -13.82
CA ASP A 155 -9.31 8.99 -14.76
C ASP A 155 -7.83 8.63 -14.98
N LEU A 156 -7.19 7.95 -14.01
CA LEU A 156 -5.84 7.38 -14.15
C LEU A 156 -5.82 6.01 -14.85
N CYS A 157 -6.97 5.47 -15.25
CA CYS A 157 -7.09 4.09 -15.76
C CYS A 157 -6.64 3.03 -14.75
N LEU A 158 -6.90 3.26 -13.44
CA LEU A 158 -6.51 2.34 -12.38
C LEU A 158 -7.07 0.92 -12.57
N ALA A 159 -8.31 0.80 -13.06
CA ALA A 159 -8.93 -0.48 -13.38
C ALA A 159 -8.12 -1.28 -14.43
N ASP A 160 -7.56 -0.59 -15.43
CA ASP A 160 -6.72 -1.24 -16.46
C ASP A 160 -5.35 -1.62 -15.94
N ILE A 161 -4.77 -0.83 -15.02
CA ILE A 161 -3.54 -1.22 -14.33
C ILE A 161 -3.78 -2.51 -13.55
N ILE A 162 -4.82 -2.55 -12.71
CA ILE A 162 -5.16 -3.73 -11.93
C ILE A 162 -5.38 -4.94 -12.86
N LYS A 163 -6.21 -4.77 -13.89
CA LYS A 163 -6.51 -5.82 -14.85
C LYS A 163 -5.26 -6.33 -15.58
N ASN A 164 -4.50 -5.47 -16.24
CA ASN A 164 -3.45 -5.88 -17.16
C ASN A 164 -2.07 -6.04 -16.51
N CYS A 165 -1.88 -5.53 -15.29
CA CYS A 165 -0.60 -5.63 -14.59
C CYS A 165 -0.64 -6.52 -13.34
N VAL A 166 -1.83 -6.83 -12.80
CA VAL A 166 -1.95 -7.56 -11.53
C VAL A 166 -2.75 -8.84 -11.68
N VAL A 167 -4.03 -8.75 -12.06
CA VAL A 167 -4.95 -9.89 -12.00
C VAL A 167 -5.07 -10.67 -13.31
N LEU A 168 -4.80 -10.06 -14.46
CA LEU A 168 -4.70 -10.74 -15.77
C LEU A 168 -3.42 -10.33 -16.53
N PRO A 169 -2.21 -10.47 -15.94
CA PRO A 169 -1.00 -9.87 -16.48
C PRO A 169 -0.31 -10.73 -17.56
N PHE A 170 -1.07 -11.18 -18.55
CA PHE A 170 -0.64 -12.13 -19.57
C PHE A 170 -0.02 -11.50 -20.82
N PHE A 171 0.15 -10.18 -20.82
CA PHE A 171 0.59 -9.41 -21.99
C PHE A 171 1.98 -8.80 -21.85
N GLY A 172 2.71 -9.16 -20.80
CA GLY A 172 4.11 -8.80 -20.61
C GLY A 172 4.36 -7.43 -20.00
N GLU A 173 5.62 -7.21 -19.64
CA GLU A 173 6.10 -6.04 -18.89
C GLU A 173 5.86 -4.73 -19.66
N GLU A 174 6.05 -4.76 -20.98
CA GLU A 174 5.94 -3.59 -21.83
C GLU A 174 4.49 -3.07 -21.89
N SER A 175 3.53 -3.98 -22.03
CA SER A 175 2.10 -3.62 -22.00
C SER A 175 1.72 -2.96 -20.67
N CYS A 176 2.27 -3.46 -19.55
CA CYS A 176 2.02 -2.87 -18.25
C CYS A 176 2.67 -1.46 -18.13
N ASN A 177 3.92 -1.32 -18.56
CA ASN A 177 4.64 -0.03 -18.49
C ASN A 177 3.98 1.07 -19.33
N GLU A 178 3.40 0.74 -20.48
CA GLU A 178 2.66 1.74 -21.30
C GLU A 178 1.35 2.19 -20.63
N ILE A 179 0.63 1.28 -19.97
CA ILE A 179 -0.55 1.65 -19.17
C ILE A 179 -0.13 2.55 -18.00
N LEU A 180 0.97 2.23 -17.31
CA LEU A 180 1.50 3.06 -16.22
C LEU A 180 1.96 4.44 -16.71
N LYS A 181 2.59 4.51 -17.87
CA LYS A 181 2.98 5.78 -18.50
C LYS A 181 1.74 6.62 -18.79
N LYS A 182 0.68 6.03 -19.35
CA LYS A 182 -0.58 6.72 -19.60
C LYS A 182 -1.25 7.21 -18.32
N ALA A 183 -1.25 6.41 -17.26
CA ALA A 183 -1.74 6.84 -15.95
C ALA A 183 -1.00 8.07 -15.45
N LYS A 184 0.34 8.10 -15.59
CA LYS A 184 1.16 9.26 -15.25
C LYS A 184 0.85 10.48 -16.12
N ASP A 185 0.71 10.31 -17.43
CA ASP A 185 0.35 11.41 -18.34
C ASP A 185 -1.03 12.01 -18.01
N ASN A 186 -2.01 11.16 -17.64
CA ASN A 186 -3.33 11.62 -17.22
C ASN A 186 -3.29 12.37 -15.89
N LEU A 187 -2.50 11.88 -14.93
CA LEU A 187 -2.26 12.54 -13.66
C LEU A 187 -1.72 13.96 -13.87
N ASP A 188 -0.70 14.10 -14.72
CA ASP A 188 -0.01 15.37 -14.94
C ASP A 188 -0.85 16.39 -15.73
N ASN A 189 -1.73 15.95 -16.63
CA ASN A 189 -2.35 16.84 -17.62
C ASN A 189 -3.88 16.96 -17.56
N ILE A 190 -4.60 15.99 -16.97
CA ILE A 190 -6.07 15.91 -17.11
C ILE A 190 -6.77 16.01 -15.76
N VAL A 191 -6.33 15.21 -14.79
CA VAL A 191 -7.05 15.05 -13.51
C VAL A 191 -7.18 16.38 -12.76
N GLY A 192 -6.10 17.18 -12.73
CA GLY A 192 -6.05 18.40 -11.94
C GLY A 192 -7.08 19.46 -12.34
N ASP A 193 -7.31 19.65 -13.65
CA ASP A 193 -8.26 20.65 -14.14
C ASP A 193 -9.70 20.16 -14.06
N GLY A 194 -9.92 18.85 -14.25
CA GLY A 194 -11.20 18.21 -14.01
C GLY A 194 -11.68 18.39 -12.57
N ILE A 195 -10.80 18.18 -11.59
CA ILE A 195 -11.13 18.38 -10.16
C ILE A 195 -11.54 19.82 -9.89
N SER A 196 -10.80 20.81 -10.41
CA SER A 196 -11.16 22.22 -10.22
C SER A 196 -12.56 22.55 -10.75
N GLN A 197 -12.93 22.04 -11.92
CA GLN A 197 -14.27 22.26 -12.50
C GLN A 197 -15.38 21.54 -11.74
N LEU A 198 -15.11 20.30 -11.29
CA LEU A 198 -16.03 19.56 -10.44
C LEU A 198 -16.35 20.35 -9.16
N LEU A 199 -15.31 20.87 -8.50
CA LEU A 199 -15.48 21.67 -7.29
C LEU A 199 -16.24 22.98 -7.59
N THR A 200 -15.93 23.68 -8.67
CA THR A 200 -16.69 24.87 -9.07
C THR A 200 -18.16 24.56 -9.35
N ALA A 201 -18.50 23.42 -9.95
CA ALA A 201 -19.91 23.06 -10.21
C ALA A 201 -20.73 22.82 -8.93
N LEU A 202 -20.09 22.57 -7.79
CA LEU A 202 -20.76 22.44 -6.51
C LEU A 202 -21.14 23.79 -5.89
N ASP A 203 -20.59 24.91 -6.39
CA ASP A 203 -20.89 26.24 -5.83
C ASP A 203 -22.40 26.50 -5.81
N ASP A 204 -23.12 26.24 -6.88
CA ASP A 204 -24.57 26.47 -6.92
C ASP A 204 -25.39 25.46 -6.09
N LYS A 205 -24.75 24.42 -5.57
CA LYS A 205 -25.40 23.31 -4.88
C LYS A 205 -25.24 23.36 -3.37
N MET A 206 -24.12 23.90 -2.87
CA MET A 206 -23.86 23.95 -1.43
C MET A 206 -24.66 25.07 -0.75
N ALA A 207 -25.12 24.80 0.47
CA ALA A 207 -25.68 25.78 1.39
C ALA A 207 -24.63 26.79 1.84
N LYS A 208 -25.08 27.89 2.46
CA LYS A 208 -24.17 28.80 3.16
C LYS A 208 -23.48 28.03 4.30
N ASP A 209 -22.17 28.23 4.43
CA ASP A 209 -21.32 27.55 5.42
C ASP A 209 -21.27 26.01 5.26
N GLY A 210 -21.82 25.47 4.17
CA GLY A 210 -21.78 24.05 3.84
C GLY A 210 -20.36 23.51 3.70
N ILE A 211 -20.18 22.23 3.98
CA ILE A 211 -18.87 21.55 4.01
C ILE A 211 -18.82 20.48 2.93
N VAL A 212 -17.77 20.50 2.12
CA VAL A 212 -17.40 19.45 1.18
C VAL A 212 -16.14 18.75 1.70
N VAL A 213 -16.20 17.42 1.86
CA VAL A 213 -15.05 16.58 2.22
C VAL A 213 -14.69 15.67 1.07
N TYR A 214 -13.52 15.93 0.47
CA TYR A 214 -12.93 15.11 -0.57
C TYR A 214 -12.05 14.02 0.06
N ASN A 215 -12.45 12.75 -0.05
CA ASN A 215 -11.68 11.63 0.48
C ASN A 215 -10.57 11.19 -0.48
N SER A 216 -9.42 10.81 0.08
CA SER A 216 -8.29 10.25 -0.64
C SER A 216 -8.56 8.81 -1.10
N TYR A 217 -7.67 8.28 -1.94
CA TYR A 217 -7.48 6.84 -2.12
C TYR A 217 -6.40 6.34 -1.15
N ALA A 218 -6.14 5.04 -1.10
CA ALA A 218 -5.11 4.45 -0.25
C ALA A 218 -4.21 3.47 -1.03
N GLN A 219 -2.93 3.42 -0.66
CA GLN A 219 -1.93 2.57 -1.30
C GLN A 219 -2.29 1.10 -1.12
N PHE A 220 -2.31 0.33 -2.22
CA PHE A 220 -2.74 -1.06 -2.16
C PHE A 220 -1.72 -2.01 -1.56
N PHE A 221 -0.43 -1.74 -1.72
CA PHE A 221 0.61 -2.75 -1.57
C PHE A 221 1.65 -2.37 -0.52
N ASN A 222 1.96 -3.27 0.40
CA ASN A 222 3.17 -3.21 1.21
C ASN A 222 4.40 -3.40 0.28
N THR A 223 5.56 -2.80 0.60
CA THR A 223 6.78 -2.83 -0.24
C THR A 223 8.04 -3.31 0.51
N GLU A 224 7.88 -4.03 1.62
CA GLU A 224 8.97 -4.39 2.53
C GLU A 224 9.88 -5.50 2.00
N ASN A 225 9.31 -6.58 1.45
CA ASN A 225 10.07 -7.77 1.02
C ASN A 225 9.54 -8.36 -0.30
N GLU A 226 10.21 -9.36 -0.89
CA GLU A 226 9.82 -10.00 -2.16
C GLU A 226 8.88 -11.21 -2.02
N ASP A 227 8.32 -11.46 -0.83
CA ASP A 227 7.47 -12.63 -0.61
C ASP A 227 6.22 -12.60 -1.49
N CYS A 228 5.66 -11.42 -1.75
CA CYS A 228 4.50 -11.28 -2.63
C CYS A 228 4.81 -11.66 -4.10
N ALA A 229 6.06 -11.54 -4.53
CA ALA A 229 6.48 -11.88 -5.88
C ALA A 229 6.87 -13.37 -6.02
N THR A 230 7.33 -13.97 -4.92
CA THR A 230 7.96 -15.30 -4.92
C THR A 230 7.07 -16.39 -4.32
N LYS A 231 6.20 -16.05 -3.37
CA LYS A 231 5.32 -16.98 -2.62
C LYS A 231 3.85 -16.87 -2.98
N GLN A 232 3.45 -15.87 -3.76
CA GLN A 232 2.06 -15.62 -4.12
C GLN A 232 1.86 -15.54 -5.64
N SER A 233 0.67 -15.94 -6.11
CA SER A 233 0.25 -15.81 -7.50
C SER A 233 -0.98 -14.92 -7.59
N TRP A 234 -0.81 -13.76 -8.24
CA TRP A 234 -1.86 -12.75 -8.38
C TRP A 234 -2.70 -12.88 -9.64
N ALA A 235 -2.16 -13.61 -10.62
CA ALA A 235 -2.85 -13.86 -11.88
C ALA A 235 -4.07 -14.75 -11.64
N LEU A 236 -5.25 -14.23 -11.93
CA LEU A 236 -6.47 -15.01 -12.03
C LEU A 236 -6.31 -15.95 -13.23
N THR A 237 -6.58 -17.24 -13.03
CA THR A 237 -6.48 -18.27 -14.09
C THR A 237 -5.08 -18.38 -14.75
N PRO A 238 -4.00 -18.59 -13.97
CA PRO A 238 -2.64 -18.60 -14.53
C PRO A 238 -2.42 -19.73 -15.55
N TRP A 239 -3.21 -20.80 -15.48
CA TRP A 239 -3.16 -21.95 -16.37
C TRP A 239 -3.54 -21.63 -17.84
N ILE A 240 -4.20 -20.50 -18.11
CA ILE A 240 -4.64 -20.14 -19.47
C ILE A 240 -3.49 -19.98 -20.46
N VAL A 241 -2.28 -19.69 -19.97
CA VAL A 241 -1.05 -19.61 -20.79
C VAL A 241 -0.71 -20.94 -21.46
N TYR A 242 -1.06 -22.08 -20.84
CA TYR A 242 -0.82 -23.41 -21.43
C TYR A 242 -1.82 -23.74 -22.54
N VAL A 243 -3.00 -23.10 -22.54
CA VAL A 243 -4.00 -23.26 -23.60
C VAL A 243 -3.61 -22.44 -24.83
N TRP A 244 -3.04 -21.24 -24.62
CA TRP A 244 -2.69 -20.27 -25.64
C TRP A 244 -1.21 -19.81 -25.57
N PRO A 245 -0.23 -20.73 -25.66
CA PRO A 245 1.19 -20.42 -25.42
C PRO A 245 1.79 -19.45 -26.45
N ASP A 246 1.27 -19.42 -27.68
CA ASP A 246 1.73 -18.51 -28.73
C ASP A 246 1.12 -17.10 -28.64
N LYS A 247 0.20 -16.87 -27.68
CA LYS A 247 -0.55 -15.61 -27.55
C LYS A 247 -0.43 -14.94 -26.20
N LEU A 248 -0.17 -15.71 -25.15
CA LEU A 248 -0.11 -15.24 -23.78
C LEU A 248 1.29 -15.47 -23.21
N GLN A 249 1.76 -14.48 -22.46
CA GLN A 249 3.04 -14.55 -21.76
C GLN A 249 2.84 -15.05 -20.34
N THR A 250 3.93 -15.54 -19.74
CA THR A 250 3.99 -15.86 -18.31
C THR A 250 3.48 -14.66 -17.50
N PRO A 251 2.60 -14.87 -16.50
CA PRO A 251 2.00 -13.77 -15.78
C PRO A 251 3.05 -12.94 -15.02
N LEU A 252 2.89 -11.62 -15.03
CA LEU A 252 3.74 -10.74 -14.24
C LEU A 252 3.58 -11.01 -12.74
N THR A 253 4.69 -10.92 -12.02
CA THR A 253 4.74 -11.05 -10.56
C THR A 253 4.74 -9.69 -9.87
N MET A 254 4.34 -9.68 -8.59
CA MET A 254 4.20 -8.49 -7.76
C MET A 254 5.50 -8.12 -7.03
N THR A 255 6.56 -7.86 -7.79
CA THR A 255 7.87 -7.43 -7.25
C THR A 255 7.75 -6.18 -6.40
N VAL A 256 8.69 -5.97 -5.46
CA VAL A 256 8.75 -4.72 -4.67
C VAL A 256 8.80 -3.51 -5.61
N ALA A 257 9.60 -3.58 -6.68
CA ALA A 257 9.71 -2.51 -7.66
C ALA A 257 8.38 -2.18 -8.35
N ARG A 258 7.58 -3.20 -8.72
CA ARG A 258 6.25 -2.98 -9.32
C ARG A 258 5.26 -2.39 -8.31
N ARG A 259 5.25 -2.90 -7.09
CA ARG A 259 4.40 -2.38 -6.01
C ARG A 259 4.71 -0.93 -5.68
N LYS A 260 5.99 -0.54 -5.66
CA LYS A 260 6.42 0.86 -5.52
C LYS A 260 5.85 1.74 -6.64
N LYS A 261 5.95 1.33 -7.91
CA LYS A 261 5.36 2.08 -9.04
C LYS A 261 3.84 2.29 -8.89
N PHE A 262 3.10 1.28 -8.45
CA PHE A 262 1.65 1.42 -8.22
C PHE A 262 1.33 2.36 -7.06
N ASN A 263 2.08 2.24 -5.97
CA ASN A 263 1.95 3.11 -4.82
C ASN A 263 2.30 4.57 -5.16
N GLU A 264 3.30 4.82 -6.00
CA GLU A 264 3.66 6.16 -6.49
C GLU A 264 2.51 6.84 -7.23
N LEU A 265 1.73 6.11 -8.03
CA LEU A 265 0.55 6.66 -8.70
C LEU A 265 -0.53 7.05 -7.69
N THR A 266 -0.74 6.25 -6.65
CA THR A 266 -1.74 6.54 -5.61
C THR A 266 -1.34 7.77 -4.80
N VAL A 267 -0.07 7.86 -4.39
CA VAL A 267 0.48 9.03 -3.69
C VAL A 267 0.40 10.26 -4.57
N GLY A 268 0.81 10.17 -5.84
CA GLY A 268 0.74 11.28 -6.78
C GLY A 268 -0.69 11.78 -7.02
N LEU A 269 -1.67 10.88 -7.09
CA LEU A 269 -3.09 11.24 -7.16
C LEU A 269 -3.55 11.98 -5.91
N ASN A 270 -3.26 11.44 -4.73
CA ASN A 270 -3.63 12.05 -3.46
C ASN A 270 -2.98 13.43 -3.28
N ASP A 271 -1.72 13.60 -3.66
CA ASP A 271 -1.01 14.88 -3.64
C ASP A 271 -1.66 15.91 -4.58
N LEU A 272 -2.03 15.48 -5.79
CA LEU A 272 -2.73 16.33 -6.75
C LEU A 272 -4.11 16.76 -6.24
N ILE A 273 -4.91 15.82 -5.70
CA ILE A 273 -6.22 16.11 -5.13
C ILE A 273 -6.06 17.10 -3.97
N ARG A 274 -5.16 16.84 -3.02
CA ARG A 274 -4.89 17.73 -1.88
C ARG A 274 -4.51 19.12 -2.36
N LYS A 275 -3.59 19.22 -3.33
CA LYS A 275 -3.18 20.49 -3.93
C LYS A 275 -4.38 21.22 -4.53
N LYS A 276 -5.20 20.56 -5.34
CA LYS A 276 -6.35 21.18 -5.99
C LYS A 276 -7.44 21.57 -5.01
N VAL A 277 -7.68 20.78 -3.96
CA VAL A 277 -8.55 21.14 -2.84
C VAL A 277 -8.05 22.43 -2.18
N ASN A 278 -6.76 22.52 -1.86
CA ASN A 278 -6.18 23.72 -1.27
C ASN A 278 -6.23 24.93 -2.22
N ASP A 279 -5.93 24.75 -3.50
CA ASP A 279 -5.97 25.80 -4.52
C ASP A 279 -7.38 26.38 -4.73
N MET A 280 -8.43 25.60 -4.43
CA MET A 280 -9.83 26.02 -4.56
C MET A 280 -10.40 26.64 -3.28
N LYS A 281 -9.72 26.50 -2.13
CA LYS A 281 -10.13 27.20 -0.88
C LYS A 281 -10.19 28.72 -1.14
N GLY A 282 -11.33 29.34 -0.85
CA GLY A 282 -11.58 30.76 -1.10
C GLY A 282 -11.93 31.14 -2.55
N LYS A 283 -11.87 30.20 -3.51
CA LYS A 283 -12.42 30.38 -4.87
C LYS A 283 -13.83 29.85 -5.00
N VAL A 284 -14.19 28.86 -4.19
CA VAL A 284 -15.55 28.34 -4.02
C VAL A 284 -16.21 28.98 -2.81
N LYS A 285 -17.55 29.05 -2.80
CA LYS A 285 -18.32 29.73 -1.75
C LYS A 285 -18.47 28.92 -0.45
N TYR A 286 -18.19 27.63 -0.51
CA TYR A 286 -18.36 26.67 0.58
C TYR A 286 -17.03 26.28 1.22
N ASN A 287 -17.09 25.57 2.34
CA ASN A 287 -15.92 25.10 3.08
C ASN A 287 -15.43 23.77 2.49
N LEU A 288 -14.16 23.69 2.11
CA LEU A 288 -13.60 22.51 1.43
C LEU A 288 -12.45 21.90 2.23
N GLY A 289 -12.54 20.60 2.49
CA GLY A 289 -11.52 19.82 3.20
C GLY A 289 -11.07 18.58 2.42
N PHE A 290 -9.79 18.23 2.54
CA PHE A 290 -9.25 16.96 2.09
C PHE A 290 -9.13 15.99 3.27
N SER A 291 -9.62 14.76 3.11
CA SER A 291 -9.59 13.70 4.12
C SER A 291 -8.67 12.58 3.65
N SER A 292 -7.61 12.32 4.41
CA SER A 292 -6.49 11.47 4.00
C SER A 292 -6.44 10.17 4.79
N TRP A 293 -7.23 9.17 4.39
CA TRP A 293 -7.30 7.90 5.10
C TRP A 293 -6.16 6.93 4.76
N ASP A 294 -5.37 7.18 3.71
CA ASP A 294 -4.22 6.37 3.27
C ASP A 294 -3.21 6.07 4.37
N VAL A 295 -3.06 6.99 5.32
CA VAL A 295 -2.16 6.85 6.47
C VAL A 295 -2.50 5.65 7.34
N TRP A 296 -3.78 5.28 7.41
CA TRP A 296 -4.25 4.18 8.23
C TRP A 296 -3.76 2.81 7.72
N PRO A 297 -4.08 2.37 6.48
CA PRO A 297 -3.54 1.13 5.95
C PRO A 297 -2.02 1.15 5.78
N SER A 298 -1.43 2.32 5.52
CA SER A 298 -0.01 2.41 5.17
C SER A 298 0.92 2.41 6.38
N GLU A 299 0.53 3.05 7.48
CA GLU A 299 1.42 3.29 8.62
C GLU A 299 0.88 2.78 9.97
N SER A 300 -0.44 2.63 10.11
CA SER A 300 -1.07 2.35 11.42
C SER A 300 -1.45 0.88 11.62
N VAL A 301 -1.95 0.24 10.56
CA VAL A 301 -2.36 -1.17 10.58
C VAL A 301 -1.72 -1.93 9.43
N LYS A 302 -1.80 -3.26 9.47
CA LYS A 302 -1.40 -4.12 8.34
C LYS A 302 -2.48 -4.11 7.26
N GLY A 303 -2.84 -2.92 6.77
CA GLY A 303 -4.01 -2.71 5.91
C GLY A 303 -3.76 -2.90 4.43
N ARG A 304 -2.50 -3.04 4.02
CA ARG A 304 -2.11 -3.19 2.61
C ARG A 304 -1.93 -4.64 2.21
N MET A 305 -2.30 -4.98 0.98
CA MET A 305 -2.00 -6.27 0.38
C MET A 305 -0.48 -6.51 0.33
N CYS A 306 -0.05 -7.77 0.16
CA CYS A 306 1.37 -8.14 0.13
C CYS A 306 2.15 -7.85 1.43
N ASP A 307 1.46 -7.78 2.57
CA ASP A 307 2.12 -7.67 3.88
C ASP A 307 3.01 -8.90 4.16
N PRO A 308 4.21 -8.75 4.74
CA PRO A 308 5.09 -9.86 5.09
C PRO A 308 4.44 -10.95 5.95
N SER A 309 3.43 -10.61 6.74
CA SER A 309 2.71 -11.59 7.56
C SER A 309 1.63 -12.37 6.79
N SER A 310 1.27 -11.95 5.58
CA SER A 310 0.23 -12.58 4.79
C SER A 310 0.63 -13.97 4.28
N THR A 311 -0.30 -14.91 4.41
CA THR A 311 -0.24 -16.25 3.82
C THR A 311 -0.65 -16.28 2.34
N GLY A 312 -1.22 -15.18 1.82
CA GLY A 312 -1.85 -15.11 0.51
C GLY A 312 -3.32 -15.56 0.51
N SER A 313 -3.86 -16.11 1.59
CA SER A 313 -5.30 -16.44 1.67
C SER A 313 -6.17 -15.17 1.70
N TYR A 314 -7.48 -15.33 1.49
CA TYR A 314 -8.45 -14.24 1.71
C TYR A 314 -9.82 -14.80 2.13
N PRO A 315 -10.39 -14.36 3.27
CA PRO A 315 -9.74 -13.57 4.34
C PRO A 315 -8.50 -14.27 4.91
N ASP A 316 -7.50 -13.49 5.37
CA ASP A 316 -6.23 -14.03 5.88
C ASP A 316 -6.16 -13.91 7.42
N PRO A 317 -6.21 -15.00 8.19
CA PRO A 317 -6.13 -14.93 9.65
C PRO A 317 -4.84 -14.29 10.18
N LYS A 318 -3.75 -14.26 9.39
CA LYS A 318 -2.50 -13.59 9.79
C LYS A 318 -2.49 -12.09 9.49
N GLN A 319 -3.48 -11.62 8.75
CA GLN A 319 -3.65 -10.23 8.37
C GLN A 319 -5.12 -9.82 8.51
N PRO A 320 -5.68 -9.81 9.75
CA PRO A 320 -7.08 -9.49 9.97
C PRO A 320 -7.42 -8.05 9.59
N ASP A 321 -6.46 -7.12 9.70
CA ASP A 321 -6.67 -5.69 9.46
C ASP A 321 -6.55 -5.28 7.97
N LEU A 322 -6.55 -6.23 7.03
CA LEU A 322 -6.51 -5.93 5.60
C LEU A 322 -7.75 -5.10 5.20
N LEU A 323 -7.55 -3.91 4.63
CA LEU A 323 -8.65 -2.96 4.38
C LEU A 323 -9.24 -3.04 2.97
N PHE A 324 -8.85 -4.04 2.17
CA PHE A 324 -9.26 -4.17 0.78
C PHE A 324 -9.70 -5.59 0.46
N PHE A 325 -10.67 -5.72 -0.44
CA PHE A 325 -10.96 -7.00 -1.07
C PHE A 325 -9.79 -7.43 -1.97
N LYS A 326 -9.30 -8.66 -1.77
CA LYS A 326 -8.27 -9.26 -2.64
C LYS A 326 -8.65 -10.70 -3.03
N PRO A 327 -8.12 -11.24 -4.14
CA PRO A 327 -8.28 -12.65 -4.44
C PRO A 327 -7.45 -13.52 -3.48
N ASP A 328 -7.75 -14.82 -3.46
CA ASP A 328 -6.83 -15.81 -2.88
C ASP A 328 -5.60 -15.90 -3.80
N THR A 329 -4.44 -15.59 -3.24
CA THR A 329 -3.15 -15.50 -3.94
C THR A 329 -2.18 -16.59 -3.50
N ARG A 330 -2.65 -17.59 -2.74
CA ARG A 330 -1.84 -18.77 -2.42
C ARG A 330 -1.43 -19.46 -3.72
N ASN A 331 -0.21 -19.98 -3.74
CA ASN A 331 0.29 -20.80 -4.84
C ASN A 331 -0.44 -22.16 -4.87
N THR A 332 -1.69 -22.18 -5.33
CA THR A 332 -2.40 -23.42 -5.64
C THR A 332 -2.07 -23.79 -7.09
N TRP A 333 -1.06 -24.63 -7.29
CA TRP A 333 -0.89 -25.31 -8.58
C TRP A 333 -2.11 -26.24 -8.76
N PHE A 334 -2.87 -26.06 -9.84
CA PHE A 334 -4.23 -26.59 -10.03
C PHE A 334 -4.37 -28.12 -9.87
N LYS A 335 -5.47 -28.57 -9.24
CA LYS A 335 -6.15 -29.84 -9.56
C LYS A 335 -7.12 -29.60 -10.72
N LEU A 336 -6.93 -30.29 -11.85
CA LEU A 336 -7.84 -30.22 -13.01
C LEU A 336 -9.28 -30.62 -12.62
N PRO A 337 -10.32 -30.00 -13.20
CA PRO A 337 -11.68 -30.51 -13.13
C PRO A 337 -11.82 -31.74 -14.04
N GLY A 338 -11.35 -32.90 -13.58
CA GLY A 338 -11.39 -34.17 -14.32
C GLY A 338 -12.20 -35.24 -13.60
N LYS A 339 -13.37 -35.57 -14.17
CA LYS A 339 -14.28 -36.71 -13.87
C LYS A 339 -14.44 -37.12 -12.39
N LYS A 340 -15.63 -36.91 -11.84
CA LYS A 340 -16.17 -37.80 -10.78
C LYS A 340 -16.01 -39.23 -11.29
N ARG A 341 -15.06 -40.01 -10.73
CA ARG A 341 -15.15 -41.46 -10.79
C ARG A 341 -16.44 -41.80 -10.06
N ARG A 342 -17.38 -42.40 -10.80
CA ARG A 342 -18.52 -43.06 -10.20
C ARG A 342 -17.93 -44.19 -9.36
N VAL A 343 -17.81 -43.97 -8.06
CA VAL A 343 -17.56 -45.04 -7.11
C VAL A 343 -18.92 -45.71 -6.96
N GLU A 344 -19.02 -46.95 -7.43
CA GLU A 344 -20.13 -47.82 -7.08
C GLU A 344 -20.15 -47.99 -5.57
N ASP A 345 -21.38 -48.00 -5.03
CA ASP A 345 -21.78 -48.26 -3.65
C ASP A 345 -20.82 -49.19 -2.90
N ASP A 346 -20.36 -48.75 -1.71
CA ASP A 346 -20.80 -49.35 -0.45
C ASP A 346 -19.99 -48.80 0.73
N GLN A 347 -20.73 -48.53 1.82
CA GLN A 347 -20.32 -48.25 3.20
C GLN A 347 -20.21 -46.78 3.64
N GLU A 348 -21.24 -46.39 4.41
CA GLU A 348 -21.23 -45.29 5.38
C GLU A 348 -20.03 -45.40 6.33
N VAL A 349 -19.12 -44.43 6.29
CA VAL A 349 -18.20 -44.15 7.39
C VAL A 349 -18.13 -42.63 7.58
N GLU A 350 -18.29 -42.23 8.84
CA GLU A 350 -18.48 -40.89 9.36
C GLU A 350 -17.46 -39.85 8.85
N ALA A 351 -17.97 -38.64 8.61
CA ALA A 351 -17.19 -37.49 8.19
C ALA A 351 -16.40 -36.90 9.38
N GLU A 352 -15.19 -37.36 9.59
CA GLU A 352 -14.16 -36.55 10.26
C GLU A 352 -13.42 -35.69 9.24
N GLU A 353 -13.54 -34.38 9.41
CA GLU A 353 -12.88 -33.32 8.64
C GLU A 353 -11.36 -33.35 8.90
N LYS A 354 -10.64 -34.24 8.22
CA LYS A 354 -9.18 -34.26 8.24
C LYS A 354 -8.64 -33.08 7.43
N ILE A 355 -8.07 -32.11 8.15
CA ILE A 355 -7.18 -31.07 7.65
C ILE A 355 -6.12 -31.72 6.76
N VAL A 356 -6.26 -31.57 5.44
CA VAL A 356 -5.31 -32.11 4.47
C VAL A 356 -4.02 -31.30 4.56
N HIS A 357 -2.97 -31.96 5.04
CA HIS A 357 -1.60 -31.45 5.03
C HIS A 357 -1.14 -31.06 3.63
N SER A 358 -0.25 -30.05 3.59
CA SER A 358 0.54 -29.64 2.42
C SER A 358 1.05 -30.85 1.63
N PRO A 359 0.99 -30.84 0.28
CA PRO A 359 1.70 -31.85 -0.50
C PRO A 359 3.20 -31.72 -0.22
N GLN A 360 3.87 -32.87 -0.08
CA GLN A 360 5.33 -32.95 -0.06
C GLN A 360 5.87 -32.55 -1.44
N GLU A 361 7.00 -31.85 -1.46
CA GLU A 361 7.75 -31.51 -2.67
C GLU A 361 8.04 -32.78 -3.49
N GLY A 362 7.54 -32.86 -4.73
CA GLY A 362 7.98 -33.89 -5.69
C GLY A 362 6.95 -34.55 -6.59
N GLU A 363 5.63 -34.36 -6.42
CA GLU A 363 4.65 -34.93 -7.35
C GLU A 363 4.47 -34.05 -8.59
N ALA A 364 5.19 -34.40 -9.67
CA ALA A 364 4.97 -33.80 -10.99
C ALA A 364 3.60 -34.24 -11.54
N PHE A 365 2.69 -33.28 -11.77
CA PHE A 365 1.44 -33.54 -12.48
C PHE A 365 1.72 -34.00 -13.92
N ALA A 366 0.88 -34.90 -14.42
CA ALA A 366 0.93 -35.34 -15.81
C ALA A 366 0.72 -34.14 -16.77
N PRO A 367 1.52 -34.00 -17.84
CA PRO A 367 1.34 -32.94 -18.83
C PRO A 367 -0.04 -33.06 -19.52
N LEU A 368 -0.67 -31.91 -19.81
CA LEU A 368 -1.95 -31.85 -20.53
C LEU A 368 -1.87 -32.62 -21.85
N THR A 369 -2.84 -33.51 -22.11
CA THR A 369 -2.89 -34.20 -23.40
C THR A 369 -3.40 -33.27 -24.50
N LYS A 370 -3.24 -33.70 -25.76
CA LYS A 370 -3.79 -32.96 -26.90
C LYS A 370 -5.32 -32.87 -26.82
N GLU A 371 -5.99 -33.95 -26.39
CA GLU A 371 -7.44 -33.94 -26.21
C GLU A 371 -7.90 -32.99 -25.11
N ASP A 372 -7.15 -32.90 -24.00
CA ASP A 372 -7.44 -31.95 -22.92
C ASP A 372 -7.33 -30.50 -23.42
N LEU A 373 -6.28 -30.19 -24.19
CA LEU A 373 -6.09 -28.87 -24.80
C LEU A 373 -7.18 -28.52 -25.81
N GLU A 374 -7.64 -29.49 -26.61
CA GLU A 374 -8.75 -29.28 -27.55
C GLU A 374 -10.07 -29.00 -26.83
N GLN A 375 -10.38 -29.74 -25.76
CA GLN A 375 -11.57 -29.48 -24.94
C GLN A 375 -11.53 -28.11 -24.26
N LEU A 376 -10.36 -27.73 -23.72
CA LEU A 376 -10.17 -26.41 -23.11
C LEU A 376 -10.29 -25.29 -24.15
N ARG A 377 -9.72 -25.44 -25.35
CA ARG A 377 -9.88 -24.45 -26.44
C ARG A 377 -11.32 -24.36 -26.96
N ALA A 378 -12.09 -25.45 -26.88
CA ALA A 378 -13.51 -25.43 -27.22
C ALA A 378 -14.37 -24.76 -26.14
N ALA A 379 -13.97 -24.86 -24.87
CA ALA A 379 -14.68 -24.28 -23.73
C ALA A 379 -14.33 -22.81 -23.45
N PHE A 380 -13.10 -22.40 -23.77
CA PHE A 380 -12.58 -21.05 -23.54
C PHE A 380 -12.22 -20.39 -24.87
N PRO A 381 -12.88 -19.29 -25.26
CA PRO A 381 -12.59 -18.67 -26.54
C PRO A 381 -11.16 -18.09 -26.62
N GLU A 382 -10.73 -17.86 -27.85
CA GLU A 382 -9.43 -17.30 -28.15
C GLU A 382 -9.26 -15.88 -27.59
N PRO A 383 -8.11 -15.55 -26.96
CA PRO A 383 -7.79 -14.18 -26.62
C PRO A 383 -7.94 -13.28 -27.86
N PRO A 384 -8.54 -12.09 -27.74
CA PRO A 384 -8.80 -11.23 -28.88
C PRO A 384 -7.51 -10.93 -29.64
N LYS A 385 -7.59 -10.86 -30.98
CA LYS A 385 -6.47 -10.42 -31.81
C LYS A 385 -6.12 -8.98 -31.41
N ARG A 386 -4.88 -8.80 -30.95
CA ARG A 386 -4.35 -7.51 -30.53
C ARG A 386 -3.78 -6.76 -31.74
N ASP A 387 -4.11 -5.49 -31.86
CA ASP A 387 -3.52 -4.59 -32.88
C ASP A 387 -2.21 -4.05 -32.32
N LEU A 388 -1.08 -4.70 -32.56
CA LEU A 388 0.19 -4.34 -31.91
C LEU A 388 0.96 -3.26 -32.69
N ASP A 389 1.65 -2.36 -31.97
CA ASP A 389 2.63 -1.43 -32.54
C ASP A 389 3.98 -2.13 -32.78
N SER A 390 4.97 -1.39 -33.31
CA SER A 390 6.29 -1.93 -33.64
C SER A 390 7.09 -2.43 -32.43
N ARG A 391 6.62 -2.14 -31.21
CA ARG A 391 7.22 -2.59 -29.97
C ARG A 391 6.44 -3.75 -29.34
N GLY A 392 5.28 -4.11 -29.88
CA GLY A 392 4.45 -5.22 -29.36
C GLY A 392 3.36 -4.76 -28.39
N VAL A 393 3.03 -3.46 -28.38
CA VAL A 393 2.02 -2.86 -27.51
C VAL A 393 0.70 -2.74 -28.25
N ASP A 394 -0.42 -3.07 -27.60
CA ASP A 394 -1.74 -2.94 -28.20
C ASP A 394 -2.10 -1.48 -28.48
N ARG A 395 -2.25 -1.12 -29.76
CA ARG A 395 -2.59 0.22 -30.23
C ARG A 395 -3.94 0.70 -29.75
N SER A 396 -4.84 -0.18 -29.29
CA SER A 396 -6.05 0.25 -28.58
C SER A 396 -5.73 1.13 -27.36
N ILE A 397 -4.52 1.00 -26.78
CA ILE A 397 -4.01 1.89 -25.73
C ILE A 397 -3.95 3.36 -26.16
N TYR A 398 -3.73 3.60 -27.45
CA TYR A 398 -3.63 4.92 -28.06
C TYR A 398 -4.94 5.40 -28.70
N ARG A 399 -6.01 4.58 -28.74
CA ARG A 399 -7.28 4.93 -29.43
C ARG A 399 -8.22 5.83 -28.62
N SER A 400 -7.76 6.45 -27.53
CA SER A 400 -8.61 7.35 -26.76
C SER A 400 -8.75 8.72 -27.42
N SER A 401 -9.92 9.34 -27.25
CA SER A 401 -10.20 10.70 -27.75
C SER A 401 -9.35 11.77 -27.07
N LEU A 402 -8.78 11.51 -25.89
CA LEU A 402 -7.80 12.38 -25.23
C LEU A 402 -6.42 12.29 -25.89
N TRP A 403 -6.02 11.09 -26.34
CA TRP A 403 -4.71 10.83 -26.94
C TRP A 403 -4.57 11.42 -28.34
N ASN A 404 -5.63 11.36 -29.14
CA ASN A 404 -5.63 11.93 -30.49
C ASN A 404 -5.86 13.46 -30.50
N SER A 405 -6.00 14.08 -29.33
CA SER A 405 -6.15 15.54 -29.22
C SER A 405 -4.79 16.22 -29.16
N VAL A 406 -4.63 17.28 -29.95
CA VAL A 406 -3.46 18.18 -29.90
C VAL A 406 -3.32 18.87 -28.53
N ASN A 407 -4.42 18.98 -27.78
CA ASN A 407 -4.45 19.46 -26.40
C ASN A 407 -5.43 18.59 -25.58
N PRO A 408 -4.93 17.56 -24.87
CA PRO A 408 -5.76 16.64 -24.09
C PRO A 408 -6.58 17.32 -23.00
N SER A 409 -5.99 18.31 -22.32
CA SER A 409 -6.68 19.12 -21.30
C SER A 409 -7.83 19.91 -21.92
N ALA A 410 -7.61 20.58 -23.06
CA ALA A 410 -8.68 21.27 -23.78
C ALA A 410 -9.74 20.33 -24.35
N ALA A 411 -9.38 19.10 -24.72
CA ALA A 411 -10.35 18.08 -25.12
C ALA A 411 -11.17 17.56 -23.94
N ALA A 412 -10.57 17.41 -22.76
CA ALA A 412 -11.29 17.12 -21.52
C ALA A 412 -12.24 18.28 -21.16
N LEU A 413 -11.77 19.54 -21.26
CA LEU A 413 -12.58 20.75 -21.05
C LEU A 413 -13.74 20.86 -22.04
N LYS A 414 -13.50 20.62 -23.34
CA LYS A 414 -14.54 20.63 -24.38
C LYS A 414 -15.59 19.53 -24.19
N LYS A 415 -15.25 18.44 -23.49
CA LYS A 415 -16.19 17.37 -23.14
C LYS A 415 -17.02 17.66 -21.89
N LEU A 416 -16.54 18.56 -21.03
CA LEU A 416 -17.31 19.11 -19.91
C LEU A 416 -18.34 20.16 -20.39
N ASP A 417 -18.26 20.60 -21.65
CA ASP A 417 -19.31 21.36 -22.36
C ASP A 417 -20.52 20.45 -22.67
N ALA A 418 -21.72 20.94 -22.36
CA ALA A 418 -22.98 20.19 -22.37
C ALA A 418 -23.43 19.66 -23.75
N ARG A 419 -22.67 19.90 -24.83
CA ARG A 419 -23.06 19.63 -26.21
C ARG A 419 -22.45 18.37 -26.85
N ALA A 420 -21.57 17.61 -26.16
CA ALA A 420 -21.03 16.36 -26.73
C ALA A 420 -20.50 15.35 -25.68
N PRO A 421 -21.35 14.46 -25.12
CA PRO A 421 -20.92 13.44 -24.19
C PRO A 421 -20.35 12.24 -24.94
N SER A 422 -19.04 12.04 -24.89
CA SER A 422 -18.44 10.72 -25.15
C SER A 422 -17.26 10.51 -24.20
N PRO A 423 -17.24 9.41 -23.41
CA PRO A 423 -16.26 9.21 -22.36
C PRO A 423 -14.82 9.28 -22.91
N PRO A 424 -13.89 9.89 -22.18
CA PRO A 424 -12.47 9.74 -22.45
C PRO A 424 -12.04 8.28 -22.18
N GLY A 425 -11.97 7.50 -23.25
CA GLY A 425 -11.71 6.06 -23.13
C GLY A 425 -10.34 5.77 -22.52
N CYS A 426 -10.33 4.92 -21.49
CA CYS A 426 -9.12 4.21 -21.14
C CYS A 426 -8.91 3.06 -22.16
N PRO A 427 -7.66 2.59 -22.34
CA PRO A 427 -7.35 1.46 -23.22
C PRO A 427 -8.18 0.19 -22.94
N GLY A 428 -9.23 -0.08 -23.73
CA GLY A 428 -9.97 -1.34 -23.62
C GLY A 428 -11.41 -1.23 -23.13
N ASP A 429 -12.05 -0.08 -23.31
CA ASP A 429 -13.51 0.01 -23.37
C ASP A 429 -14.08 -0.99 -24.42
N PRO A 430 -15.31 -1.48 -24.20
CA PRO A 430 -15.67 -2.89 -24.08
C PRO A 430 -15.15 -3.80 -25.21
N GLY A 431 -14.31 -4.77 -24.82
CA GLY A 431 -14.00 -5.94 -25.65
C GLY A 431 -15.05 -7.06 -25.48
N PRO A 432 -15.45 -7.79 -26.55
CA PRO A 432 -16.56 -8.76 -26.53
C PRO A 432 -16.40 -9.98 -25.62
N TRP A 433 -15.24 -10.17 -24.98
CA TRP A 433 -14.84 -11.48 -24.44
C TRP A 433 -14.61 -11.55 -22.92
N MET A 434 -14.56 -10.40 -22.23
CA MET A 434 -14.61 -10.38 -20.77
C MET A 434 -15.43 -9.18 -20.30
N PRO A 435 -16.52 -9.39 -19.54
CA PRO A 435 -17.27 -8.28 -19.00
C PRO A 435 -16.38 -7.42 -18.08
N ASN A 436 -16.67 -6.13 -18.10
CA ASN A 436 -15.96 -5.11 -17.35
C ASN A 436 -15.84 -5.52 -15.88
N LEU A 437 -14.67 -5.31 -15.24
CA LEU A 437 -14.52 -5.56 -13.80
C LEU A 437 -15.59 -4.78 -13.02
N GLY A 438 -16.00 -3.63 -13.55
CA GLY A 438 -17.04 -2.81 -12.95
C GLY A 438 -18.33 -2.60 -13.77
N LYS A 439 -18.82 -3.53 -14.61
CA LYS A 439 -20.20 -3.41 -15.18
C LYS A 439 -20.96 -4.72 -15.40
N PHE A 440 -20.32 -5.89 -15.41
CA PHE A 440 -21.01 -7.16 -15.72
C PHE A 440 -20.37 -8.43 -15.10
N LEU A 441 -19.34 -8.31 -14.28
CA LEU A 441 -18.85 -9.45 -13.50
C LEU A 441 -19.76 -9.67 -12.28
N PRO A 442 -19.85 -10.91 -11.74
CA PRO A 442 -20.35 -11.11 -10.38
C PRO A 442 -19.63 -10.15 -9.43
N ASP A 443 -20.34 -9.53 -8.48
CA ASP A 443 -19.81 -8.52 -7.54
C ASP A 443 -18.51 -8.97 -6.86
N PHE A 444 -18.31 -10.28 -6.72
CA PHE A 444 -17.08 -10.90 -6.25
C PHE A 444 -15.80 -10.43 -6.97
N PHE A 445 -15.82 -10.27 -8.30
CA PHE A 445 -14.66 -9.77 -9.03
C PHE A 445 -14.59 -8.25 -9.06
N GLY A 446 -15.73 -7.57 -9.12
CA GLY A 446 -15.79 -6.11 -9.20
C GLY A 446 -15.30 -5.42 -7.93
N ARG A 447 -15.47 -6.06 -6.77
CA ARG A 447 -14.97 -5.54 -5.50
C ARG A 447 -13.46 -5.66 -5.30
N ILE A 448 -12.73 -6.48 -6.08
CA ILE A 448 -11.26 -6.63 -5.92
C ILE A 448 -10.59 -5.25 -6.04
N PHE A 449 -9.69 -4.91 -5.09
CA PHE A 449 -9.08 -3.57 -4.90
C PHE A 449 -10.00 -2.46 -4.39
N HIS A 450 -11.25 -2.74 -4.06
CA HIS A 450 -12.10 -1.78 -3.33
C HIS A 450 -11.91 -1.94 -1.82
N PRO A 451 -12.13 -0.88 -1.04
CA PRO A 451 -12.15 -0.98 0.41
C PRO A 451 -13.20 -2.02 0.85
N ASN A 452 -12.86 -2.86 1.82
CA ASN A 452 -13.86 -3.72 2.46
C ASN A 452 -14.63 -2.95 3.54
N GLU A 453 -15.43 -3.63 4.36
CA GLU A 453 -16.19 -2.96 5.43
C GLU A 453 -15.27 -2.17 6.39
N ASP A 454 -14.14 -2.74 6.80
CA ASP A 454 -13.16 -2.04 7.65
C ASP A 454 -12.50 -0.86 6.94
N GLY A 455 -12.25 -0.99 5.64
CA GLY A 455 -11.76 0.11 4.80
C GLY A 455 -12.77 1.25 4.69
N HIS A 456 -14.05 0.96 4.50
CA HIS A 456 -15.12 1.97 4.52
C HIS A 456 -15.31 2.60 5.88
N ASN A 457 -15.16 1.82 6.96
CA ASN A 457 -15.17 2.35 8.32
C ASN A 457 -14.01 3.33 8.56
N ALA A 458 -12.80 3.00 8.08
CA ALA A 458 -11.67 3.93 8.11
C ALA A 458 -11.96 5.20 7.30
N MET A 459 -12.46 5.07 6.06
CA MET A 459 -12.85 6.23 5.25
C MET A 459 -13.89 7.12 5.94
N ALA A 460 -14.93 6.52 6.57
CA ALA A 460 -15.95 7.23 7.32
C ALA A 460 -15.34 7.99 8.51
N SER A 461 -14.49 7.32 9.28
CA SER A 461 -13.82 7.89 10.46
C SER A 461 -12.98 9.12 10.12
N PHE A 462 -12.16 9.04 9.06
CA PHE A 462 -11.34 10.17 8.62
C PHE A 462 -12.19 11.29 8.03
N MET A 463 -13.27 10.95 7.31
CA MET A 463 -14.20 11.94 6.76
C MET A 463 -14.94 12.71 7.86
N VAL A 464 -15.41 12.02 8.91
CA VAL A 464 -16.06 12.63 10.08
C VAL A 464 -15.08 13.52 10.84
N ALA A 465 -13.87 13.03 11.12
CA ALA A 465 -12.83 13.82 11.76
C ALA A 465 -12.51 15.09 10.96
N LYS A 466 -12.43 14.99 9.62
CA LYS A 466 -12.22 16.16 8.77
C LYS A 466 -13.41 17.12 8.80
N THR A 467 -14.63 16.59 8.85
CA THR A 467 -15.85 17.41 8.95
C THR A 467 -15.86 18.23 10.24
N ILE A 468 -15.46 17.64 11.36
CA ILE A 468 -15.33 18.33 12.66
C ILE A 468 -14.31 19.47 12.59
N ASP A 469 -13.12 19.22 12.01
CA ASP A 469 -12.10 20.28 11.81
C ASP A 469 -12.63 21.43 10.94
N MET A 470 -13.34 21.12 9.87
CA MET A 470 -13.95 22.13 9.00
C MET A 470 -15.08 22.88 9.73
N ARG A 471 -15.87 22.21 10.57
CA ARG A 471 -16.93 22.83 11.35
C ARG A 471 -16.35 23.78 12.42
N ALA A 472 -15.25 23.41 13.08
CA ALA A 472 -14.55 24.30 14.01
C ALA A 472 -14.14 25.62 13.34
N LYS A 473 -13.61 25.54 12.11
CA LYS A 473 -13.26 26.72 11.30
C LYS A 473 -14.48 27.58 10.99
N VAL A 474 -15.61 26.99 10.63
CA VAL A 474 -16.88 27.71 10.39
C VAL A 474 -17.35 28.44 11.66
N LEU A 475 -17.19 27.81 12.82
CA LEU A 475 -17.58 28.38 14.11
C LEU A 475 -16.56 29.40 14.66
N GLY A 476 -15.45 29.64 13.96
CA GLY A 476 -14.39 30.55 14.43
C GLY A 476 -13.62 30.01 15.64
N LEU A 477 -13.68 28.69 15.88
CA LEU A 477 -12.98 28.03 16.96
C LEU A 477 -11.60 27.58 16.47
N SER A 478 -10.56 27.84 17.25
CA SER A 478 -9.32 27.07 17.09
C SER A 478 -9.64 25.61 17.39
N PRO A 479 -9.18 24.64 16.57
CA PRO A 479 -9.32 23.23 16.92
C PRO A 479 -8.83 23.06 18.35
N GLU A 480 -9.66 22.55 19.25
CA GLU A 480 -9.22 22.17 20.60
C GLU A 480 -8.30 20.95 20.44
N VAL A 481 -7.06 21.22 20.07
CA VAL A 481 -6.00 20.22 20.04
C VAL A 481 -5.72 19.90 21.51
N CYS A 482 -5.74 18.60 21.85
CA CYS A 482 -5.26 18.09 23.13
C CYS A 482 -4.00 18.86 23.53
N LYS A 483 -3.94 19.48 24.72
CA LYS A 483 -2.77 20.22 25.19
C LYS A 483 -1.52 19.36 24.98
N ILE A 484 -0.71 19.71 23.99
CA ILE A 484 0.52 19.00 23.71
C ILE A 484 1.52 19.43 24.79
N THR A 485 1.80 18.53 25.73
CA THR A 485 2.87 18.73 26.69
C THR A 485 4.19 18.35 26.05
N ASP A 486 5.16 19.27 26.07
CA ASP A 486 6.54 18.99 25.72
C ASP A 486 7.06 17.84 26.62
N GLU A 487 7.58 16.77 26.00
CA GLU A 487 8.09 15.59 26.69
C GLU A 487 9.45 15.18 26.11
N PHE A 488 10.52 15.33 26.90
CA PHE A 488 11.88 14.93 26.55
C PHE A 488 12.33 13.71 27.36
N LYS A 489 12.66 12.61 26.67
CA LYS A 489 13.09 11.33 27.24
C LYS A 489 14.39 10.84 26.61
N CYS A 490 15.25 10.24 27.44
CA CYS A 490 16.54 9.72 27.03
C CYS A 490 16.61 8.21 27.23
N SER A 491 16.94 7.46 26.17
CA SER A 491 16.87 6.00 26.17
C SER A 491 17.74 5.34 27.25
N LYS A 492 18.93 5.89 27.55
CA LYS A 492 19.83 5.39 28.61
C LYS A 492 19.19 5.48 30.01
N LYS A 493 18.46 6.56 30.30
CA LYS A 493 17.77 6.74 31.61
C LYS A 493 16.61 5.78 31.77
N ASP A 494 16.00 5.36 30.66
CA ASP A 494 14.92 4.38 30.61
C ASP A 494 15.44 2.92 30.54
N GLY A 495 16.73 2.69 30.81
CA GLY A 495 17.35 1.36 30.89
C GLY A 495 17.87 0.80 29.56
N GLY A 496 17.85 1.60 28.48
CA GLY A 496 18.39 1.22 27.19
C GLY A 496 19.91 0.99 27.21
N LYS A 497 20.34 -0.10 26.56
CA LYS A 497 21.76 -0.50 26.46
C LYS A 497 22.36 -0.27 25.07
N ALA A 498 21.54 0.07 24.08
CA ALA A 498 21.97 0.33 22.73
C ALA A 498 22.73 1.66 22.65
N TYR A 499 23.83 1.68 21.89
CA TYR A 499 24.62 2.87 21.67
C TYR A 499 25.28 2.90 20.29
N ALA A 500 25.55 4.10 19.78
CA ALA A 500 26.18 4.35 18.48
C ALA A 500 27.21 5.49 18.56
N THR A 501 28.08 5.58 17.55
CA THR A 501 29.11 6.62 17.46
C THR A 501 28.50 7.99 17.13
N ALA A 502 28.88 9.04 17.87
CA ALA A 502 28.38 10.41 17.67
C ALA A 502 28.50 10.90 16.22
N ASN A 503 29.68 10.80 15.61
CA ASN A 503 29.93 11.30 14.26
C ASN A 503 28.96 10.69 13.21
N THR A 504 28.60 9.41 13.38
CA THR A 504 27.67 8.76 12.44
C THR A 504 26.28 9.38 12.52
N LEU A 505 25.80 9.68 13.73
CA LEU A 505 24.52 10.35 13.94
C LEU A 505 24.59 11.79 13.46
N ASP A 506 25.70 12.51 13.74
CA ASP A 506 25.91 13.93 13.36
C ASP A 506 25.87 14.18 11.85
N GLU A 507 26.17 13.13 11.07
CA GLU A 507 26.07 13.13 9.61
C GLU A 507 24.68 12.72 9.12
N THR A 508 24.03 11.75 9.75
CA THR A 508 22.77 11.17 9.25
C THR A 508 21.53 11.95 9.65
N TYR A 509 21.48 12.59 10.84
CA TYR A 509 20.31 13.37 11.24
C TYR A 509 20.08 14.58 10.32
N LYS A 510 21.17 15.18 9.82
CA LYS A 510 21.11 16.30 8.87
C LYS A 510 20.49 15.87 7.56
N LYS A 511 20.91 14.71 7.03
CA LYS A 511 20.34 14.09 5.83
C LYS A 511 18.86 13.76 6.03
N PHE A 512 18.51 13.19 7.19
CA PHE A 512 17.13 12.89 7.53
C PHE A 512 16.24 14.16 7.50
N CYS A 513 16.67 15.23 8.19
CA CYS A 513 15.92 16.49 8.21
C CYS A 513 15.90 17.22 6.85
N GLU A 514 16.84 16.94 5.95
CA GLU A 514 16.89 17.47 4.58
C GLU A 514 15.94 16.75 3.62
N ASP A 515 15.86 15.43 3.70
CA ASP A 515 15.02 14.59 2.85
C ASP A 515 13.54 14.62 3.29
N LEU A 516 13.25 15.23 4.43
CA LEU A 516 11.91 15.32 5.00
C LEU A 516 11.00 16.22 4.19
N LYS A 517 9.96 15.59 3.60
CA LYS A 517 8.79 16.24 3.03
C LYS A 517 7.57 15.79 3.83
N PRO A 518 7.30 16.42 4.98
CA PRO A 518 6.10 16.11 5.73
C PRO A 518 4.85 16.43 4.89
N PRO A 519 3.74 15.75 5.18
CA PRO A 519 2.50 16.02 4.50
C PRO A 519 2.11 17.49 4.70
N GLY A 520 1.49 18.08 3.68
CA GLY A 520 0.92 19.42 3.82
C GLY A 520 -0.19 19.46 4.88
N ASP A 521 -0.72 20.66 5.13
CA ASP A 521 -1.82 20.91 6.06
C ASP A 521 -2.93 19.85 5.89
N ASP A 522 -3.53 19.42 7.01
CA ASP A 522 -4.65 18.45 7.08
C ASP A 522 -4.29 16.94 7.04
N VAL A 523 -3.09 16.50 7.45
CA VAL A 523 -2.79 15.06 7.67
C VAL A 523 -2.65 14.72 9.15
N TYR A 524 -3.39 13.68 9.57
CA TYR A 524 -3.40 13.14 10.92
C TYR A 524 -2.59 11.83 10.97
N GLY A 525 -1.88 11.57 12.06
CA GLY A 525 -1.23 10.29 12.32
C GLY A 525 -0.09 9.93 11.34
N TRP A 526 0.59 10.92 10.76
CA TRP A 526 1.68 10.65 9.83
C TRP A 526 2.97 10.28 10.56
N THR A 527 3.69 9.29 10.05
CA THR A 527 5.01 8.92 10.58
C THR A 527 6.00 8.74 9.43
N LYS A 528 7.21 9.29 9.59
CA LYS A 528 8.35 9.01 8.72
C LYS A 528 9.41 8.26 9.51
N LYS A 529 9.87 7.14 8.96
CA LYS A 529 10.99 6.37 9.48
C LYS A 529 12.10 6.30 8.43
N GLN A 530 13.35 6.42 8.87
CA GLN A 530 14.50 6.22 8.00
C GLN A 530 15.62 5.54 8.77
N LYS A 531 16.03 4.36 8.28
CA LYS A 531 17.13 3.59 8.82
C LYS A 531 18.45 3.96 8.15
N TYR A 532 19.53 3.90 8.91
CA TYR A 532 20.90 4.13 8.44
C TYR A 532 21.82 3.03 8.96
N TYR A 533 22.85 2.72 8.14
CA TYR A 533 23.88 1.71 8.44
C TYR A 533 23.33 0.34 8.87
N GLU A 534 22.32 -0.15 8.15
CA GLU A 534 21.68 -1.44 8.40
C GLU A 534 22.68 -2.61 8.41
N GLY A 535 22.55 -3.49 9.39
CA GLY A 535 23.43 -4.63 9.60
C GLY A 535 24.77 -4.29 10.27
N THR A 536 25.03 -3.05 10.63
CA THR A 536 26.27 -2.61 11.31
C THR A 536 26.08 -2.43 12.82
N LEU A 537 27.13 -2.08 13.55
CA LEU A 537 27.05 -1.83 15.01
C LEU A 537 26.39 -0.48 15.33
N ASP A 538 26.49 0.49 14.41
CA ASP A 538 25.89 1.81 14.55
C ASP A 538 24.54 1.91 13.81
N GLU A 539 23.87 0.78 13.59
CA GLU A 539 22.52 0.76 13.01
C GLU A 539 21.55 1.57 13.88
N HIS A 540 20.88 2.53 13.24
CA HIS A 540 19.91 3.41 13.90
C HIS A 540 18.78 3.82 12.96
N GLU A 541 17.68 4.27 13.56
CA GLU A 541 16.49 4.74 12.87
C GLU A 541 16.06 6.10 13.44
N TYR A 542 15.86 7.06 12.55
CA TYR A 542 15.15 8.30 12.90
C TYR A 542 13.68 8.12 12.65
N VAL A 543 12.87 8.60 13.59
CA VAL A 543 11.41 8.61 13.49
C VAL A 543 10.92 10.03 13.71
N LEU A 544 10.07 10.51 12.80
CA LEU A 544 9.30 11.73 12.97
C LEU A 544 7.83 11.37 12.89
N SER A 545 7.07 11.62 13.96
CA SER A 545 5.63 11.34 14.02
C SER A 545 4.86 12.65 14.20
N LEU A 546 3.70 12.74 13.55
CA LEU A 546 2.77 13.86 13.58
C LEU A 546 1.40 13.32 14.00
N GLU A 547 1.06 13.51 15.27
CA GLU A 547 -0.22 13.03 15.82
C GLU A 547 -1.39 13.92 15.36
N VAL A 548 -1.13 15.22 15.16
CA VAL A 548 -2.11 16.25 14.80
C VAL A 548 -1.58 17.08 13.63
N PRO A 549 -2.41 17.67 12.77
CA PRO A 549 -1.93 18.45 11.63
C PRO A 549 -1.07 19.63 12.09
N ALA A 550 0.19 19.67 11.67
CA ALA A 550 1.06 20.83 11.89
C ALA A 550 0.67 21.96 10.94
N GLN A 551 0.76 23.21 11.42
CA GLN A 551 0.51 24.38 10.57
C GLN A 551 1.61 24.62 9.53
N LYS A 552 2.83 24.08 9.76
CA LYS A 552 3.97 24.10 8.84
C LYS A 552 5.11 23.23 9.35
N TYR A 553 5.90 22.64 8.45
CA TYR A 553 7.18 22.04 8.84
C TYR A 553 8.30 23.06 8.95
N ASP A 554 9.01 23.01 10.06
CA ASP A 554 10.23 23.77 10.29
C ASP A 554 11.44 22.82 10.27
N LYS A 555 12.26 22.95 9.21
CA LYS A 555 13.52 22.20 9.08
C LYS A 555 14.46 22.50 10.23
N GLN A 556 14.52 23.74 10.70
CA GLN A 556 15.42 24.12 11.79
C GLN A 556 14.98 23.46 13.09
N GLN A 557 13.67 23.41 13.35
CA GLN A 557 13.13 22.68 14.49
C GLN A 557 13.49 21.19 14.45
N CYS A 558 13.47 20.54 13.27
CA CYS A 558 13.94 19.15 13.13
C CYS A 558 15.41 19.01 13.50
N LEU A 559 16.28 19.87 12.95
CA LEU A 559 17.71 19.84 13.22
C LEU A 559 18.00 20.02 14.71
N ASP A 560 17.41 21.05 15.33
CA ASP A 560 17.60 21.37 16.74
C ASP A 560 17.09 20.24 17.64
N SER A 561 15.95 19.62 17.28
CA SER A 561 15.34 18.58 18.09
C SER A 561 16.14 17.28 18.05
N MET A 562 16.61 16.87 16.86
CA MET A 562 17.46 15.71 16.71
C MET A 562 18.83 15.91 17.36
N GLU A 563 19.47 17.07 17.16
CA GLU A 563 20.73 17.42 17.80
C GLU A 563 20.59 17.38 19.34
N ARG A 564 19.49 17.92 19.87
CA ARG A 564 19.21 17.89 21.31
C ARG A 564 19.02 16.47 21.84
N ILE A 565 18.35 15.58 21.11
CA ILE A 565 18.23 14.17 21.50
C ILE A 565 19.61 13.51 21.49
N ILE A 566 20.41 13.74 20.45
CA ILE A 566 21.73 13.12 20.27
C ILE A 566 22.72 13.57 21.34
N HIS A 567 22.83 14.87 21.64
CA HIS A 567 23.87 15.40 22.53
C HIS A 567 23.34 15.83 23.91
N GLY A 568 22.02 16.02 24.06
CA GLY A 568 21.41 16.42 25.32
C GLY A 568 21.18 15.27 26.29
N CYS A 569 21.17 14.03 25.79
CA CYS A 569 20.91 12.84 26.61
C CYS A 569 22.15 12.25 27.30
N ASP A 570 23.36 12.66 26.89
CA ASP A 570 24.63 12.06 27.33
C ASP A 570 25.73 13.10 27.64
N GLY A 571 25.35 14.37 27.81
CA GLY A 571 26.26 15.49 28.01
C GLY A 571 27.28 15.27 29.13
N SER A 572 28.57 15.31 28.75
CA SER A 572 29.75 15.35 29.63
C SER A 572 29.78 14.31 30.76
N ASP A 573 29.33 13.08 30.48
CA ASP A 573 29.46 11.95 31.42
C ASP A 573 30.91 11.44 31.44
N PRO A 574 31.64 11.52 32.58
CA PRO A 574 33.01 10.99 32.68
C PRO A 574 33.09 9.47 32.45
N GLU A 575 31.98 8.76 32.62
CA GLU A 575 31.87 7.32 32.34
C GLU A 575 31.62 7.03 30.85
N ASN A 576 31.49 8.07 30.02
CA ASN A 576 31.34 8.00 28.56
C ASN A 576 32.44 8.79 27.80
N PRO A 577 33.73 8.48 27.99
CA PRO A 577 34.83 9.19 27.35
C PRO A 577 34.85 9.04 25.81
N MET A 578 34.20 8.00 25.28
CA MET A 578 34.06 7.75 23.85
C MET A 578 32.90 8.52 23.20
N ASN A 579 32.13 9.30 23.97
CA ASN A 579 30.99 10.09 23.49
C ASN A 579 29.93 9.22 22.78
N TRP A 580 29.63 8.04 23.35
CA TRP A 580 28.58 7.14 22.85
C TRP A 580 27.20 7.75 22.98
N LYS A 581 26.38 7.60 21.93
CA LYS A 581 25.02 8.14 21.86
C LYS A 581 23.99 7.03 21.99
N PHE A 582 22.99 7.26 22.84
CA PHE A 582 21.98 6.24 23.19
C PHE A 582 20.62 6.51 22.54
N GLY A 583 20.45 7.70 21.94
CA GLY A 583 19.18 8.13 21.39
C GLY A 583 18.17 8.55 22.47
N GLY A 584 16.92 8.69 22.04
CA GLY A 584 15.85 9.20 22.88
C GLY A 584 14.67 9.70 22.06
N LYS A 585 13.76 10.38 22.74
CA LYS A 585 12.51 10.91 22.19
C LYS A 585 12.28 12.33 22.68
N TRP A 586 11.81 13.19 21.79
CA TRP A 586 11.34 14.51 22.14
C TRP A 586 10.00 14.79 21.44
N LYS A 587 8.94 14.95 22.23
CA LYS A 587 7.67 15.49 21.77
C LYS A 587 7.72 17.01 21.91
N ARG A 588 7.72 17.72 20.79
CA ARG A 588 7.84 19.18 20.71
C ARG A 588 6.83 19.73 19.72
N ASP A 589 5.96 20.61 20.21
CA ASP A 589 4.82 21.14 19.44
C ASP A 589 4.00 19.97 18.84
N GLU A 590 3.67 19.97 17.56
CA GLU A 590 2.90 18.90 16.93
C GLU A 590 3.71 17.63 16.60
N TYR A 591 5.05 17.73 16.68
CA TYR A 591 5.96 16.67 16.24
C TYR A 591 6.52 15.86 17.39
N THR A 592 6.72 14.57 17.13
CA THR A 592 7.50 13.67 17.97
C THR A 592 8.73 13.21 17.20
N TYR A 593 9.90 13.59 17.69
CA TYR A 593 11.21 13.23 17.15
C TYR A 593 11.78 12.07 17.97
N GLU A 594 12.24 11.01 17.31
CA GLU A 594 12.91 9.89 17.97
C GLU A 594 14.19 9.49 17.26
N VAL A 595 15.20 9.14 18.05
CA VAL A 595 16.47 8.58 17.61
C VAL A 595 16.61 7.20 18.24
N ASN A 596 16.43 6.17 17.44
CA ASN A 596 16.33 4.78 17.90
C ASN A 596 17.57 3.98 17.46
N ILE A 597 18.50 3.74 18.38
CA ILE A 597 19.66 2.87 18.14
C ILE A 597 19.21 1.41 18.23
N LYS A 598 19.56 0.59 17.24
CA LYS A 598 19.01 -0.78 17.10
C LYS A 598 19.85 -1.86 17.76
N ARG A 599 21.17 -1.70 17.83
CA ARG A 599 22.10 -2.70 18.38
C ARG A 599 22.21 -2.57 19.91
N ASP A 600 21.49 -3.41 20.64
CA ASP A 600 21.53 -3.49 22.11
C ASP A 600 22.38 -4.65 22.65
N ASN A 601 22.80 -5.56 21.79
CA ASN A 601 23.60 -6.74 22.07
C ASN A 601 25.12 -6.49 22.00
N ARG A 602 25.56 -5.27 22.33
CA ARG A 602 26.97 -4.82 22.33
C ARG A 602 27.62 -5.00 23.72
N PRO A 603 28.95 -4.84 23.86
CA PRO A 603 29.62 -4.91 25.16
C PRO A 603 28.99 -3.92 26.16
N TRP A 604 28.69 -4.41 27.37
CA TRP A 604 28.06 -3.60 28.42
C TRP A 604 28.79 -3.78 29.76
N PRO A 605 29.19 -2.70 30.46
CA PRO A 605 29.06 -1.28 30.08
C PRO A 605 29.78 -0.92 28.78
N ALA A 606 29.33 0.15 28.12
CA ALA A 606 29.92 0.58 26.85
C ALA A 606 31.44 0.81 26.98
N PRO A 607 32.26 0.45 25.97
CA PRO A 607 33.71 0.60 26.03
C PRO A 607 34.14 2.03 26.33
N LYS A 608 35.08 2.20 27.26
CA LYS A 608 35.67 3.51 27.60
C LYS A 608 36.83 3.92 26.70
N GLU A 609 37.34 2.99 25.90
CA GLU A 609 38.38 3.22 24.92
C GLU A 609 38.23 2.22 23.77
N ALA A 610 38.76 2.59 22.60
CA ALA A 610 38.87 1.66 21.50
C ALA A 610 39.96 0.62 21.80
N ASP A 611 39.68 -0.64 21.46
CA ASP A 611 40.62 -1.74 21.68
C ASP A 611 40.54 -2.75 20.54
N GLY A 612 41.57 -3.56 20.40
CA GLY A 612 41.69 -4.51 19.30
C GLY A 612 42.81 -5.52 19.44
N TRP A 613 42.58 -6.65 18.79
CA TRP A 613 43.54 -7.73 18.68
C TRP A 613 43.95 -7.90 17.23
N CYS A 614 45.23 -8.19 16.99
CA CYS A 614 45.72 -8.42 15.65
C CYS A 614 46.82 -9.49 15.61
N LYS A 615 46.77 -10.34 14.59
CA LYS A 615 47.76 -11.38 14.32
C LYS A 615 48.05 -11.49 12.84
N GLY A 616 49.33 -11.45 12.49
CA GLY A 616 49.81 -11.70 11.13
C GLY A 616 50.55 -13.02 11.02
N LYS A 617 50.43 -13.67 9.85
CA LYS A 617 51.14 -14.90 9.50
C LYS A 617 51.88 -14.75 8.17
N TYR A 618 53.18 -15.02 8.16
CA TYR A 618 53.99 -15.00 6.94
C TYR A 618 53.73 -16.22 6.05
N LYS A 619 53.66 -15.99 4.73
CA LYS A 619 53.36 -17.00 3.72
C LYS A 619 54.24 -16.84 2.47
N PHE A 620 55.54 -16.64 2.66
CA PHE A 620 56.58 -16.50 1.64
C PHE A 620 56.41 -15.32 0.66
N LEU A 621 55.32 -15.31 -0.13
CA LEU A 621 55.00 -14.26 -1.11
C LEU A 621 54.05 -13.19 -0.57
N PHE A 622 53.37 -13.44 0.55
CA PHE A 622 52.42 -12.52 1.17
C PHE A 622 52.36 -12.74 2.69
N SER A 623 51.64 -11.86 3.38
CA SER A 623 51.25 -12.05 4.78
C SER A 623 49.75 -12.00 4.92
N ASP A 624 49.17 -12.98 5.62
CA ASP A 624 47.76 -12.98 5.97
C ASP A 624 47.61 -12.36 7.37
N PHE A 625 46.60 -11.51 7.55
CA PHE A 625 46.29 -10.84 8.80
C PHE A 625 44.87 -11.16 9.22
N GLU A 626 44.70 -11.31 10.53
CA GLU A 626 43.42 -11.32 11.21
C GLU A 626 43.42 -10.21 12.26
N MET A 627 42.36 -9.43 12.30
CA MET A 627 42.19 -8.33 13.25
C MET A 627 40.77 -8.31 13.78
N LYS A 628 40.62 -7.97 15.05
CA LYS A 628 39.35 -7.79 15.74
C LYS A 628 39.38 -6.47 16.49
N GLY A 629 38.21 -5.89 16.73
CA GLY A 629 38.13 -4.63 17.47
C GLY A 629 36.79 -4.39 18.15
N LYS A 630 36.80 -3.46 19.12
CA LYS A 630 35.63 -2.92 19.81
C LYS A 630 35.76 -1.42 19.96
N GLY A 631 34.66 -0.69 19.79
CA GLY A 631 34.63 0.77 19.93
C GLY A 631 35.17 1.57 18.73
N TRP A 632 35.40 0.93 17.57
CA TRP A 632 35.82 1.59 16.32
C TRP A 632 35.41 0.74 15.10
N SER A 633 35.49 1.30 13.88
CA SER A 633 35.09 0.64 12.62
C SER A 633 33.66 0.07 12.62
N SER A 634 32.71 0.82 13.19
CA SER A 634 31.38 0.35 13.58
C SER A 634 30.28 0.44 12.52
N TRP A 635 30.49 1.16 11.42
CA TRP A 635 29.42 1.58 10.50
C TRP A 635 29.64 1.28 9.01
N ASP A 636 30.84 0.84 8.59
CA ASP A 636 31.24 0.80 7.18
C ASP A 636 31.82 -0.53 6.70
N TYR A 637 31.70 -1.59 7.49
CA TYR A 637 32.35 -2.89 7.21
C TYR A 637 33.86 -2.72 6.94
N GLY A 638 34.49 -1.75 7.60
CA GLY A 638 35.90 -1.47 7.51
C GLY A 638 36.38 -0.87 6.19
N GLN A 639 35.50 -0.36 5.31
CA GLN A 639 35.91 0.18 4.00
C GLN A 639 36.71 1.49 4.11
N ASP A 640 36.11 2.53 4.66
CA ASP A 640 36.67 3.88 4.81
C ASP A 640 37.48 4.03 6.10
N THR A 641 37.10 3.29 7.14
CA THR A 641 37.78 3.28 8.43
C THR A 641 39.10 2.52 8.33
N LEU A 642 39.07 1.25 7.96
CA LEU A 642 40.21 0.35 8.13
C LEU A 642 40.97 0.03 6.83
N LEU A 643 40.27 -0.40 5.78
CA LEU A 643 40.85 -0.80 4.50
C LEU A 643 41.52 0.37 3.79
N LYS A 644 40.88 1.54 3.79
CA LYS A 644 41.47 2.78 3.26
C LYS A 644 42.80 3.10 3.93
N LYS A 645 42.84 3.09 5.26
CA LYS A 645 44.07 3.37 6.04
C LYS A 645 45.14 2.32 5.84
N ALA A 646 44.75 1.05 5.71
CA ALA A 646 45.67 -0.02 5.34
C ALA A 646 46.28 0.23 3.95
N ARG A 647 45.48 0.57 2.94
CA ARG A 647 45.96 0.89 1.58
C ARG A 647 46.89 2.10 1.58
N ASP A 648 46.53 3.17 2.28
CA ASP A 648 47.33 4.40 2.40
C ASP A 648 48.71 4.10 3.01
N CYS A 649 48.78 3.21 3.99
CA CYS A 649 50.05 2.83 4.60
C CYS A 649 50.89 1.89 3.72
N LEU A 650 50.25 1.03 2.93
CA LEU A 650 50.92 -0.03 2.18
C LEU A 650 51.51 0.45 0.84
N GLY A 651 50.84 1.39 0.15
CA GLY A 651 51.21 1.85 -1.19
C GLY A 651 51.03 0.81 -2.30
N LYS A 652 50.90 -0.47 -1.96
CA LYS A 652 50.46 -1.61 -2.80
C LYS A 652 49.16 -2.21 -2.25
N GLY A 653 48.47 -3.02 -3.03
CA GLY A 653 47.11 -3.48 -2.75
C GLY A 653 46.95 -4.44 -1.56
N VAL A 654 45.92 -4.19 -0.74
CA VAL A 654 45.30 -5.18 0.16
C VAL A 654 44.41 -6.10 -0.67
N THR A 655 44.56 -7.41 -0.50
CA THR A 655 43.77 -8.43 -1.21
C THR A 655 43.06 -9.36 -0.23
N LYS A 656 42.11 -10.16 -0.72
CA LYS A 656 41.32 -11.09 0.11
C LYS A 656 40.69 -10.43 1.35
N TRP A 657 40.20 -9.20 1.19
CA TRP A 657 39.54 -8.47 2.26
C TRP A 657 38.21 -9.13 2.62
N LYS A 658 38.04 -9.45 3.90
CA LYS A 658 36.77 -9.86 4.51
C LYS A 658 36.60 -9.08 5.80
N PHE A 659 35.39 -8.58 6.05
CA PHE A 659 35.02 -7.92 7.29
C PHE A 659 33.64 -8.41 7.70
N GLU A 660 33.46 -8.74 8.98
CA GLU A 660 32.21 -9.20 9.54
C GLU A 660 31.99 -8.60 10.93
N TYR A 661 30.78 -8.08 11.17
CA TYR A 661 30.31 -7.77 12.52
C TYR A 661 29.84 -9.05 13.17
N PHE A 662 30.16 -9.23 14.45
CA PHE A 662 29.57 -10.33 15.19
C PHE A 662 28.12 -10.03 15.56
N ASP A 663 27.32 -11.08 15.74
CA ASP A 663 25.98 -10.95 16.30
C ASP A 663 26.08 -10.52 17.77
N LYS A 664 26.92 -11.23 18.54
CA LYS A 664 27.29 -10.88 19.92
C LYS A 664 28.80 -10.76 20.03
N PRO A 665 29.31 -9.93 20.96
CA PRO A 665 30.74 -9.82 21.21
C PRO A 665 31.35 -11.19 21.51
N ASP A 666 32.61 -11.38 21.11
CA ASP A 666 33.36 -12.57 21.49
C ASP A 666 33.76 -12.54 22.98
N GLU A 667 34.48 -13.57 23.43
CA GLU A 667 34.91 -13.70 24.84
C GLU A 667 35.74 -12.51 25.35
N ASP A 668 36.45 -11.82 24.45
CA ASP A 668 37.27 -10.64 24.74
C ASP A 668 36.49 -9.32 24.59
N GLY A 669 35.21 -9.42 24.21
CA GLY A 669 34.31 -8.30 23.98
C GLY A 669 34.51 -7.59 22.64
N TYR A 670 35.22 -8.20 21.68
CA TYR A 670 35.36 -7.64 20.33
C TYR A 670 34.05 -7.74 19.56
N GLU A 671 33.75 -6.73 18.75
CA GLU A 671 32.46 -6.57 18.07
C GLU A 671 32.51 -6.93 16.59
N TRP A 672 33.72 -7.03 16.01
CA TRP A 672 33.93 -7.36 14.60
C TRP A 672 35.27 -8.07 14.36
N LYS A 673 35.37 -8.70 13.20
CA LYS A 673 36.58 -9.34 12.67
C LYS A 673 36.83 -8.94 11.23
N SER A 674 38.11 -8.74 10.91
CA SER A 674 38.62 -8.53 9.57
C SER A 674 39.73 -9.53 9.26
N THR A 675 39.74 -10.07 8.06
CA THR A 675 40.86 -10.86 7.53
C THR A 675 41.28 -10.33 6.18
N PHE A 676 42.58 -10.21 5.96
CA PHE A 676 43.09 -9.64 4.71
C PHE A 676 44.52 -10.08 4.44
N ARG A 677 44.98 -9.80 3.22
CA ARG A 677 46.31 -10.15 2.74
C ARG A 677 47.08 -8.94 2.26
N THR A 678 48.35 -8.88 2.61
CA THR A 678 49.27 -7.80 2.22
C THR A 678 50.54 -8.36 1.61
N PRO A 679 51.37 -7.52 0.95
CA PRO A 679 52.76 -7.85 0.68
C PRO A 679 53.54 -8.18 1.96
N VAL A 680 54.68 -8.87 1.81
CA VAL A 680 55.58 -9.21 2.92
C VAL A 680 56.34 -7.98 3.47
N PHE A 681 56.83 -8.07 4.70
CA PHE A 681 57.65 -7.05 5.38
C PHE A 681 56.96 -5.69 5.61
N VAL A 682 55.63 -5.67 5.67
CA VAL A 682 54.84 -4.44 5.94
C VAL A 682 54.32 -4.35 7.38
N SER A 683 54.45 -5.43 8.15
CA SER A 683 53.89 -5.56 9.50
C SER A 683 54.43 -4.49 10.46
N ASN A 684 55.77 -4.36 10.55
CA ASN A 684 56.42 -3.34 11.39
C ASN A 684 56.04 -1.90 11.01
N ARG A 685 55.80 -1.64 9.72
CA ARG A 685 55.52 -0.29 9.19
C ARG A 685 54.08 0.17 9.40
N CYS A 686 53.12 -0.75 9.34
CA CYS A 686 51.70 -0.40 9.27
C CYS A 686 50.85 -0.94 10.43
N PHE A 687 51.23 -2.08 11.00
CA PHE A 687 50.33 -2.92 11.78
C PHE A 687 50.82 -3.15 13.22
N ARG A 688 52.10 -3.47 13.41
CA ARG A 688 52.73 -3.59 14.74
C ARG A 688 52.86 -2.26 15.48
N ASN A 689 53.00 -1.16 14.74
CA ASN A 689 53.10 0.19 15.29
C ASN A 689 51.75 0.91 15.41
N ASN A 690 50.63 0.20 15.26
CA ASN A 690 49.27 0.75 15.29
C ASN A 690 48.96 1.86 14.27
N LYS A 691 49.81 2.13 13.28
CA LYS A 691 49.58 3.24 12.33
C LYS A 691 48.23 3.14 11.62
N VAL A 692 47.85 1.94 11.17
CA VAL A 692 46.55 1.70 10.53
C VAL A 692 45.40 1.77 11.54
N ALA A 693 45.55 1.17 12.72
CA ALA A 693 44.52 1.17 13.77
C ALA A 693 44.21 2.61 14.24
N PHE A 694 45.23 3.40 14.56
CA PHE A 694 45.06 4.82 14.92
C PHE A 694 44.46 5.65 13.79
N GLY A 695 44.89 5.40 12.55
CA GLY A 695 44.32 6.08 11.38
C GLY A 695 42.82 5.80 11.20
N ALA A 696 42.34 4.65 11.69
CA ALA A 696 40.95 4.23 11.67
C ALA A 696 40.17 4.63 12.93
N GLY A 697 40.77 5.42 13.84
CA GLY A 697 40.16 5.83 15.10
C GLY A 697 40.15 4.75 16.18
N GLY A 698 40.99 3.72 16.04
CA GLY A 698 41.07 2.61 16.99
C GLY A 698 42.47 2.31 17.49
N PHE A 699 42.58 1.19 18.19
CA PHE A 699 43.82 0.71 18.78
C PHE A 699 43.89 -0.81 18.67
N THR A 700 45.11 -1.35 18.62
CA THR A 700 45.37 -2.75 18.88
C THR A 700 46.59 -2.87 19.80
N HIS A 701 46.83 -4.02 20.41
CA HIS A 701 48.09 -4.27 21.14
C HIS A 701 49.33 -4.47 20.22
N GLY A 702 49.22 -4.07 18.95
CA GLY A 702 50.21 -4.32 17.91
C GLY A 702 50.07 -5.74 17.34
N CYS A 703 50.15 -5.86 16.01
CA CYS A 703 49.95 -7.16 15.36
C CYS A 703 51.06 -8.17 15.71
N THR A 704 50.69 -9.24 16.40
CA THR A 704 51.60 -10.33 16.80
C THR A 704 51.80 -11.35 15.68
N GLY A 705 52.76 -12.28 15.84
CA GLY A 705 53.05 -13.35 14.88
C GLY A 705 54.26 -13.10 13.99
N ASP A 706 54.48 -14.00 13.03
CA ASP A 706 55.72 -14.11 12.23
C ASP A 706 55.68 -13.35 10.90
N SER A 707 54.70 -12.45 10.68
CA SER A 707 54.44 -11.71 9.44
C SER A 707 55.52 -10.70 8.97
N GLY A 708 56.79 -10.99 9.26
CA GLY A 708 57.97 -10.23 8.88
C GLY A 708 58.42 -9.28 9.98
N ALA A 709 59.12 -9.84 10.98
CA ALA A 709 60.21 -9.10 11.62
C ALA A 709 61.35 -8.95 10.60
#